data_AF-A0A928NM49-F1
#
_entry.id   AF-A0A928NM49-F1
#
_cell.length_a   1.000
_cell.length_b   1.000
_cell.length_c   1.000
_cell.angle_alpha   90.00
_cell.angle_beta   90.00
_cell.angle_gamma   90.00
#
_symmetry.space_group_name_H-M   'P 1'
#
loop_
_entity.id
_entity.type
_entity.pdbx_description
1 polymer ?
#
loop_
_entity_poly.entity_id
_entity_poly.type
_entity_poly.pdbx_seq_one_letter_code
_entity_poly.pdbx_strand_id
1 'polypeptide(L)'
;MKRRLLSLVLAVSMLSSLLFALPQVAQADSLNVLTQSGVSISASLDPSSSSYSATNMIDGSNSTYFKTKTNWLTNPDRNDLTVTITLPSPQNLTGVQILERLVEAQTPCTTDIVTVQFGTSSNLQTITTGYLKYPASGSTEAANYFDFGGTYSGDTLKITFNYTSDAKRSSGTSQYEIYEIEAYRALDYGVIMYEGSPRARVDGSLSPIDSTNQSVTPKMRRGVFMAPAAFLANSLNLSFTQTDSGAEFAYNGKSSFLTSSDGVYSENGHIYVPAGKVCEDLGISYESEACGLFFAGAEKAINWNDKKEHAAVAAQLRDVVYGTAPTPDAVIAQLKANNPSNKHPRLFFSDDMTVEMLRERIQYAPYAAWAKTVISRADRCITNMTSDPIEYEKPDGVRLIDVCERVLYDVENLGFAYLMTGDTKYSDKVVEAVMTACAFSDWNPYHFLDVGYMSAAIALGYDWCYDKFTADQRTTVKNALINYALKPVMEDYNEVSSRSRSYKWSSKSADAYPNNWIAICTGGTIMAVLAIGDEDLGSFTDAGTVVTEGMKRFKDLADTYLPDGGFLDGPDYWEFAMNFIGYTVGTMRTALGTDYGLSDSPGFNTTFDWQAQIEGSMGAFNFDSCDPMYVNSPEFILFGELTDRDDLINHRVNHQLFYTNTASPTF
;
A
#
# COMPACT_ATOMS: atom_id res chain seq x y z
N MET A 1 15.94 -47.24 3.66
CA MET A 1 14.55 -46.75 3.81
C MET A 1 14.48 -45.28 4.23
N LYS A 2 15.19 -44.80 5.27
CA LYS A 2 15.14 -43.38 5.69
C LYS A 2 15.60 -42.33 4.66
N ARG A 3 16.52 -42.66 3.74
CA ARG A 3 16.92 -41.75 2.64
C ARG A 3 15.93 -41.69 1.45
N ARG A 4 15.02 -42.66 1.31
CA ARG A 4 13.99 -42.65 0.25
C ARG A 4 12.68 -41.99 0.69
N LEU A 5 12.43 -41.89 2.00
CA LEU A 5 11.30 -41.10 2.52
C LEU A 5 11.56 -39.59 2.40
N LEU A 6 12.79 -39.13 2.63
CA LEU A 6 13.15 -37.72 2.53
C LEU A 6 13.07 -37.20 1.08
N SER A 7 13.47 -38.03 0.10
CA SER A 7 13.33 -37.70 -1.32
C SER A 7 11.88 -37.76 -1.82
N LEU A 8 10.99 -38.51 -1.15
CA LEU A 8 9.56 -38.55 -1.48
C LEU A 8 8.82 -37.36 -0.85
N VAL A 9 9.21 -36.94 0.35
CA VAL A 9 8.70 -35.71 0.99
C VAL A 9 9.13 -34.47 0.19
N LEU A 10 10.41 -34.37 -0.20
CA LEU A 10 10.90 -33.28 -1.07
C LEU A 10 10.28 -33.29 -2.47
N ALA A 11 9.99 -34.47 -3.05
CA ALA A 11 9.32 -34.56 -4.35
C ALA A 11 7.84 -34.15 -4.29
N VAL A 12 7.16 -34.41 -3.16
CA VAL A 12 5.77 -33.98 -2.94
C VAL A 12 5.72 -32.47 -2.65
N SER A 13 6.69 -31.91 -1.94
CA SER A 13 6.84 -30.45 -1.73
C SER A 13 7.15 -29.70 -3.03
N MET A 14 7.96 -30.29 -3.92
CA MET A 14 8.27 -29.70 -5.24
C MET A 14 7.08 -29.74 -6.21
N LEU A 15 6.18 -30.72 -6.07
CA LEU A 15 4.94 -30.80 -6.86
C LEU A 15 3.89 -29.77 -6.42
N SER A 16 3.86 -29.34 -5.16
CA SER A 16 3.00 -28.24 -4.69
C SER A 16 3.48 -26.86 -5.13
N SER A 17 4.80 -26.64 -5.27
CA SER A 17 5.36 -25.39 -5.82
C SER A 17 5.26 -25.27 -7.35
N LEU A 18 4.89 -26.35 -8.04
CA LEU A 18 4.61 -26.36 -9.49
C LEU A 18 3.18 -25.89 -9.84
N LEU A 19 2.32 -25.64 -8.84
CA LEU A 19 0.96 -25.12 -9.05
C LEU A 19 0.88 -23.58 -9.15
N PHE A 20 2.00 -22.86 -8.96
CA PHE A 20 2.06 -21.39 -9.10
C PHE A 20 2.88 -20.91 -10.30
N ALA A 21 3.26 -21.81 -11.22
CA ALA A 21 3.70 -21.39 -12.55
C ALA A 21 2.45 -20.93 -13.33
N LEU A 22 2.28 -19.61 -13.48
CA LEU A 22 1.27 -18.97 -14.33
C LEU A 22 1.18 -19.72 -15.68
N PRO A 23 0.03 -20.31 -16.05
CA PRO A 23 -0.15 -20.84 -17.39
C PRO A 23 -0.12 -19.68 -18.37
N GLN A 24 0.78 -19.77 -19.35
CA GLN A 24 0.73 -18.98 -20.56
C GLN A 24 -0.66 -19.07 -21.20
N VAL A 25 -1.15 -17.90 -21.60
CA VAL A 25 -2.31 -17.58 -22.42
C VAL A 25 -2.79 -18.72 -23.33
N ALA A 26 -4.03 -19.15 -23.11
CA ALA A 26 -4.94 -19.60 -24.15
C ALA A 26 -6.31 -18.94 -23.90
N GLN A 27 -6.92 -18.43 -24.97
CA GLN A 27 -8.11 -17.58 -25.01
C GLN A 27 -9.24 -17.98 -24.05
N ALA A 28 -9.77 -16.96 -23.38
CA ALA A 28 -10.98 -17.02 -22.57
C ALA A 28 -12.21 -17.31 -23.44
N ASP A 29 -12.95 -18.35 -23.07
CA ASP A 29 -14.37 -18.47 -23.38
C ASP A 29 -15.13 -18.83 -22.10
N SER A 30 -16.21 -18.07 -21.85
CA SER A 30 -17.26 -18.20 -20.82
C SER A 30 -16.96 -17.75 -19.38
N LEU A 31 -17.26 -16.47 -19.13
CA LEU A 31 -17.39 -15.78 -17.84
C LEU A 31 -18.66 -16.19 -17.08
N ASN A 32 -18.57 -16.29 -15.74
CA ASN A 32 -19.69 -15.98 -14.86
C ASN A 32 -19.78 -14.45 -14.69
N VAL A 33 -20.28 -13.80 -15.75
CA VAL A 33 -20.95 -12.49 -15.66
C VAL A 33 -22.17 -12.68 -14.74
N LEU A 34 -22.67 -11.63 -14.09
CA LEU A 34 -24.08 -11.61 -13.69
C LEU A 34 -24.93 -11.97 -14.93
N THR A 35 -25.32 -13.24 -15.07
CA THR A 35 -26.09 -13.70 -16.23
C THR A 35 -27.49 -13.09 -16.15
N GLN A 36 -27.66 -11.94 -16.83
CA GLN A 36 -28.84 -11.40 -17.53
C GLN A 36 -30.22 -11.36 -16.85
N SER A 37 -30.40 -11.90 -15.65
CA SER A 37 -31.72 -12.01 -15.01
C SER A 37 -31.99 -10.80 -14.10
N GLY A 38 -32.33 -9.65 -14.70
CA GLY A 38 -33.03 -8.56 -14.01
C GLY A 38 -32.22 -7.32 -13.60
N VAL A 39 -30.95 -7.19 -14.01
CA VAL A 39 -30.22 -5.90 -13.92
C VAL A 39 -30.69 -4.98 -15.05
N SER A 40 -31.16 -3.78 -14.71
CA SER A 40 -31.52 -2.76 -15.70
C SER A 40 -30.63 -1.53 -15.53
N ILE A 41 -29.86 -1.21 -16.55
CA ILE A 41 -29.08 0.02 -16.61
C ILE A 41 -29.90 1.08 -17.34
N SER A 42 -29.96 2.27 -16.76
CA SER A 42 -30.55 3.45 -17.39
C SER A 42 -29.61 4.63 -17.23
N ALA A 43 -29.61 5.57 -18.16
CA ALA A 43 -29.07 6.89 -17.85
C ALA A 43 -30.02 7.97 -18.33
N SER A 44 -29.97 9.08 -17.63
CA SER A 44 -30.79 10.24 -17.86
C SER A 44 -29.91 11.48 -17.80
N LEU A 45 -30.08 12.36 -18.78
CA LEU A 45 -29.63 13.74 -18.64
C LEU A 45 -30.63 14.49 -17.75
N ASP A 46 -30.18 15.54 -17.08
CA ASP A 46 -31.06 16.37 -16.24
C ASP A 46 -32.37 16.72 -16.98
N PRO A 47 -33.55 16.44 -16.37
CA PRO A 47 -34.87 16.57 -16.99
C PRO A 47 -35.26 18.01 -17.39
N SER A 48 -34.45 19.02 -17.04
CA SER A 48 -34.67 20.41 -17.46
C SER A 48 -34.44 20.68 -18.95
N SER A 49 -33.91 19.73 -19.74
CA SER A 49 -33.51 19.98 -21.13
C SER A 49 -34.31 19.19 -22.19
N SER A 50 -35.13 19.89 -22.96
CA SER A 50 -35.94 19.36 -24.08
C SER A 50 -35.14 19.05 -25.36
N SER A 51 -33.80 19.07 -25.30
CA SER A 51 -32.91 19.08 -26.47
C SER A 51 -32.22 17.74 -26.77
N TYR A 52 -32.50 16.68 -26.00
CA TYR A 52 -31.78 15.41 -26.08
C TYR A 52 -32.72 14.22 -26.27
N SER A 53 -32.22 13.13 -26.86
CA SER A 53 -32.93 11.85 -26.91
C SER A 53 -31.96 10.73 -26.56
N ALA A 54 -32.19 10.03 -25.44
CA ALA A 54 -31.55 8.75 -25.18
C ALA A 54 -32.25 7.67 -26.01
N THR A 55 -31.50 6.83 -26.71
CA THR A 55 -32.05 5.65 -27.39
C THR A 55 -31.43 4.43 -26.73
N ASN A 56 -32.22 3.71 -25.92
CA ASN A 56 -31.80 2.40 -25.42
C ASN A 56 -31.71 1.44 -26.60
N MET A 57 -30.49 1.14 -27.04
CA MET A 57 -30.23 0.01 -27.93
C MET A 57 -29.72 -1.13 -27.05
N ILE A 58 -30.64 -1.94 -26.53
CA ILE A 58 -30.28 -3.18 -25.84
C ILE A 58 -29.96 -4.19 -26.95
N ASP A 59 -28.68 -4.45 -27.23
CA ASP A 59 -28.28 -5.45 -28.24
C ASP A 59 -28.07 -6.86 -27.65
N GLY A 60 -28.30 -7.03 -26.34
CA GLY A 60 -27.99 -8.28 -25.63
C GLY A 60 -26.57 -8.32 -25.05
N SER A 61 -25.73 -7.32 -25.33
CA SER A 61 -24.50 -7.02 -24.59
C SER A 61 -24.75 -6.27 -23.27
N ASN A 62 -23.73 -6.26 -22.39
CA ASN A 62 -23.71 -5.51 -21.12
C ASN A 62 -23.65 -3.98 -21.31
N SER A 63 -23.85 -3.47 -22.53
CA SER A 63 -23.61 -2.09 -22.93
C SER A 63 -24.89 -1.26 -23.05
N THR A 64 -24.85 -0.02 -22.54
CA THR A 64 -25.89 1.01 -22.77
C THR A 64 -25.33 2.16 -23.59
N TYR A 65 -26.09 2.65 -24.58
CA TYR A 65 -25.67 3.67 -25.55
C TYR A 65 -26.39 5.01 -25.35
N PHE A 66 -25.65 6.11 -25.42
CA PHE A 66 -26.20 7.48 -25.43
C PHE A 66 -25.75 8.24 -26.68
N LYS A 67 -26.69 8.96 -27.31
CA LYS A 67 -26.41 9.81 -28.48
C LYS A 67 -27.12 11.15 -28.33
N THR A 68 -26.37 12.25 -28.36
CA THR A 68 -26.95 13.61 -28.34
C THR A 68 -27.42 14.01 -29.75
N LYS A 69 -28.55 14.73 -29.85
CA LYS A 69 -29.13 15.17 -31.13
C LYS A 69 -28.56 16.49 -31.67
N THR A 70 -27.78 17.22 -30.87
CA THR A 70 -27.27 18.56 -31.20
C THR A 70 -25.85 18.76 -30.68
N ASN A 71 -25.08 19.59 -31.39
CA ASN A 71 -23.75 20.03 -31.00
C ASN A 71 -23.80 20.66 -29.60
N TRP A 72 -23.12 20.04 -28.63
CA TRP A 72 -23.06 20.43 -27.21
C TRP A 72 -22.45 21.83 -26.97
N LEU A 73 -21.90 22.44 -28.01
CA LEU A 73 -20.99 23.60 -27.97
C LEU A 73 -21.66 24.98 -27.88
N THR A 74 -22.99 25.07 -28.03
CA THR A 74 -23.67 26.39 -28.09
C THR A 74 -24.63 26.65 -26.94
N ASN A 75 -24.69 25.80 -25.91
CA ASN A 75 -25.62 25.97 -24.80
C ASN A 75 -24.91 26.33 -23.49
N PRO A 76 -25.21 27.49 -22.86
CA PRO A 76 -24.71 27.83 -21.53
C PRO A 76 -25.29 26.94 -20.41
N ASP A 77 -26.37 26.20 -20.68
CA ASP A 77 -26.96 25.23 -19.75
C ASP A 77 -26.24 23.88 -19.90
N ARG A 78 -25.09 23.79 -19.23
CA ARG A 78 -24.22 22.62 -19.14
C ARG A 78 -24.84 21.63 -18.16
N ASN A 79 -25.24 20.45 -18.62
CA ASN A 79 -25.98 19.51 -17.78
C ASN A 79 -25.15 18.27 -17.42
N ASP A 80 -25.21 17.90 -16.14
CA ASP A 80 -24.56 16.72 -15.58
C ASP A 80 -25.13 15.43 -16.21
N LEU A 81 -24.25 14.49 -16.53
CA LEU A 81 -24.65 13.16 -16.96
C LEU A 81 -24.91 12.32 -15.71
N THR A 82 -26.14 11.87 -15.52
CA THR A 82 -26.49 10.93 -14.46
C THR A 82 -26.77 9.56 -15.05
N VAL A 83 -25.93 8.59 -14.69
CA VAL A 83 -26.15 7.16 -14.95
C VAL A 83 -26.78 6.53 -13.71
N THR A 84 -27.90 5.82 -13.90
CA THR A 84 -28.61 5.11 -12.83
C THR A 84 -28.59 3.61 -13.13
N ILE A 85 -27.85 2.86 -12.32
CA ILE A 85 -27.78 1.40 -12.37
C ILE A 85 -28.82 0.87 -11.38
N THR A 86 -29.83 0.15 -11.88
CA THR A 86 -30.80 -0.55 -11.03
C THR A 86 -30.49 -2.04 -11.02
N LEU A 87 -30.24 -2.57 -9.83
CA LEU A 87 -29.97 -3.97 -9.57
C LEU A 87 -31.31 -4.72 -9.32
N PRO A 88 -31.39 -6.02 -9.66
CA PRO A 88 -32.62 -6.83 -9.47
C PRO A 88 -32.97 -7.03 -7.99
N SER A 89 -32.00 -6.85 -7.09
CA SER A 89 -32.15 -6.92 -5.65
C SER A 89 -31.03 -6.10 -4.99
N PRO A 90 -31.17 -5.69 -3.72
CA PRO A 90 -30.07 -5.11 -2.96
C PRO A 90 -28.87 -6.06 -2.93
N GLN A 91 -27.70 -5.58 -3.35
CA GLN A 91 -26.46 -6.37 -3.37
C GLN A 91 -25.34 -5.55 -2.74
N ASN A 92 -24.48 -6.20 -1.96
CA ASN A 92 -23.23 -5.62 -1.46
C ASN A 92 -22.17 -5.70 -2.55
N LEU A 93 -21.97 -4.58 -3.25
CA LEU A 93 -20.85 -4.44 -4.19
C LEU A 93 -19.60 -4.04 -3.43
N THR A 94 -18.43 -4.56 -3.83
CA THR A 94 -17.11 -4.19 -3.25
C THR A 94 -16.25 -3.34 -4.20
N GLY A 95 -16.71 -3.20 -5.44
CA GLY A 95 -16.09 -2.52 -6.56
C GLY A 95 -17.13 -2.33 -7.66
N VAL A 96 -17.06 -1.24 -8.41
CA VAL A 96 -17.70 -1.11 -9.72
C VAL A 96 -16.60 -0.60 -10.66
N GLN A 97 -16.52 -1.14 -11.88
CA GLN A 97 -15.75 -0.53 -12.95
C GLN A 97 -16.72 0.04 -13.98
N ILE A 98 -16.36 1.17 -14.57
CA ILE A 98 -17.09 1.74 -15.71
C ILE A 98 -16.06 2.05 -16.76
N LEU A 99 -16.32 1.59 -17.98
CA LEU A 99 -15.64 2.07 -19.18
C LEU A 99 -16.48 3.19 -19.80
N GLU A 100 -15.86 4.26 -20.27
CA GLU A 100 -16.45 5.20 -21.23
C GLU A 100 -15.68 5.07 -22.55
N ARG A 101 -16.37 4.84 -23.69
CA ARG A 101 -15.79 4.90 -25.05
C ARG A 101 -16.36 6.04 -25.87
N LEU A 102 -15.52 6.99 -26.30
CA LEU A 102 -15.91 8.09 -27.20
C LEU A 102 -15.63 7.75 -28.67
N VAL A 103 -16.67 7.64 -29.50
CA VAL A 103 -16.57 7.05 -30.85
C VAL A 103 -16.26 8.06 -31.97
N GLU A 104 -16.38 9.37 -31.76
CA GLU A 104 -16.00 10.37 -32.80
C GLU A 104 -15.68 11.76 -32.22
N ALA A 105 -14.41 12.18 -32.29
CA ALA A 105 -13.99 13.56 -32.04
C ALA A 105 -13.46 14.17 -33.34
N GLN A 106 -14.05 15.29 -33.81
CA GLN A 106 -13.57 15.95 -35.03
C GLN A 106 -12.29 16.79 -34.82
N THR A 107 -11.81 16.98 -33.59
CA THR A 107 -10.56 17.71 -33.29
C THR A 107 -10.00 17.29 -31.91
N PRO A 108 -8.68 17.37 -31.66
CA PRO A 108 -8.07 17.00 -30.38
C PRO A 108 -8.65 17.84 -29.24
N CYS A 109 -9.11 17.19 -28.16
CA CYS A 109 -9.60 17.86 -26.96
C CYS A 109 -8.49 17.92 -25.91
N THR A 110 -8.38 19.04 -25.21
CA THR A 110 -7.60 19.15 -23.96
C THR A 110 -8.43 18.56 -22.82
N THR A 111 -7.74 17.93 -21.88
CA THR A 111 -8.24 17.22 -20.70
C THR A 111 -9.40 17.92 -19.99
N ASP A 112 -10.50 17.21 -19.74
CA ASP A 112 -11.61 17.71 -18.93
C ASP A 112 -11.52 17.16 -17.50
N ILE A 113 -11.78 18.03 -16.53
CA ILE A 113 -11.95 17.65 -15.12
C ILE A 113 -13.40 17.24 -14.92
N VAL A 114 -13.61 15.99 -14.51
CA VAL A 114 -14.91 15.42 -14.17
C VAL A 114 -14.93 15.06 -12.70
N THR A 115 -15.94 15.54 -11.99
CA THR A 115 -16.22 15.10 -10.62
C THR A 115 -17.25 13.97 -10.69
N VAL A 116 -16.82 12.76 -10.32
CA VAL A 116 -17.69 11.58 -10.29
C VAL A 116 -18.22 11.38 -8.87
N GLN A 117 -19.54 11.36 -8.75
CA GLN A 117 -20.25 10.98 -7.54
C GLN A 117 -20.80 9.57 -7.69
N PHE A 118 -20.65 8.73 -6.67
CA PHE A 118 -21.16 7.36 -6.65
C PHE A 118 -21.81 7.06 -5.30
N GLY A 119 -22.93 6.32 -5.32
CA GLY A 119 -23.59 5.86 -4.11
C GLY A 119 -25.04 5.46 -4.36
N THR A 120 -25.81 5.31 -3.29
CA THR A 120 -27.26 5.10 -3.39
C THR A 120 -27.97 6.43 -3.68
N SER A 121 -29.23 6.37 -4.13
CA SER A 121 -30.05 7.56 -4.38
C SER A 121 -30.16 8.52 -3.19
N SER A 122 -29.95 8.02 -1.96
CA SER A 122 -30.02 8.78 -0.71
C SER A 122 -28.65 9.14 -0.12
N ASN A 123 -27.54 8.63 -0.67
CA ASN A 123 -26.19 8.82 -0.13
C ASN A 123 -25.14 8.79 -1.25
N LEU A 124 -25.16 9.81 -2.10
CA LEU A 124 -24.12 10.04 -3.11
C LEU A 124 -22.87 10.61 -2.43
N GLN A 125 -21.74 9.94 -2.60
CA GLN A 125 -20.45 10.47 -2.18
C GLN A 125 -19.69 11.00 -3.39
N THR A 126 -19.00 12.15 -3.23
CA THR A 126 -18.03 12.63 -4.22
C THR A 126 -16.76 11.83 -4.06
N ILE A 127 -16.41 11.03 -5.07
CA ILE A 127 -15.35 10.02 -4.92
C ILE A 127 -14.07 10.42 -5.65
N THR A 128 -14.18 11.04 -6.83
CA THR A 128 -13.01 11.36 -7.67
C THR A 128 -13.19 12.66 -8.44
N THR A 129 -12.14 13.49 -8.47
CA THR A 129 -11.90 14.52 -9.49
C THR A 129 -10.91 13.93 -10.50
N GLY A 130 -11.38 13.47 -11.66
CA GLY A 130 -10.60 12.71 -12.63
C GLY A 130 -10.50 13.39 -13.98
N TYR A 131 -9.47 13.03 -14.74
CA TYR A 131 -9.26 13.47 -16.12
C TYR A 131 -9.84 12.45 -17.10
N LEU A 132 -10.78 12.85 -17.96
CA LEU A 132 -11.19 11.98 -19.08
C LEU A 132 -10.10 11.96 -20.16
N LYS A 133 -9.61 10.77 -20.50
CA LYS A 133 -8.73 10.53 -21.65
C LYS A 133 -9.54 10.74 -22.94
N TYR A 134 -9.00 11.53 -23.85
CA TYR A 134 -9.53 11.71 -25.20
C TYR A 134 -8.69 10.92 -26.22
N PRO A 135 -9.30 10.36 -27.27
CA PRO A 135 -8.55 9.73 -28.34
C PRO A 135 -7.65 10.76 -29.04
N ALA A 136 -6.44 10.35 -29.45
CA ALA A 136 -5.61 11.14 -30.35
C ALA A 136 -6.32 11.32 -31.71
N SER A 137 -6.02 12.39 -32.45
CA SER A 137 -6.60 12.65 -33.78
C SER A 137 -6.46 11.42 -34.68
N GLY A 138 -7.61 10.88 -35.14
CA GLY A 138 -7.66 9.68 -35.99
C GLY A 138 -7.81 8.34 -35.26
N SER A 139 -7.91 8.34 -33.93
CA SER A 139 -8.30 7.13 -33.15
C SER A 139 -9.76 7.21 -32.70
N THR A 140 -10.42 6.05 -32.63
CA THR A 140 -11.86 5.92 -32.36
C THR A 140 -12.17 5.55 -30.91
N GLU A 141 -11.16 5.44 -30.04
CA GLU A 141 -11.35 4.88 -28.69
C GLU A 141 -10.43 5.57 -27.65
N ALA A 142 -11.03 5.95 -26.53
CA ALA A 142 -10.35 6.20 -25.27
C ALA A 142 -11.15 5.51 -24.16
N ALA A 143 -10.46 4.99 -23.15
CA ALA A 143 -11.00 4.20 -22.06
C ALA A 143 -10.71 4.88 -20.72
N ASN A 144 -11.74 5.24 -19.97
CA ASN A 144 -11.63 5.74 -18.60
C ASN A 144 -12.19 4.69 -17.64
N TYR A 145 -11.41 4.27 -16.66
CA TYR A 145 -11.80 3.31 -15.63
C TYR A 145 -12.03 4.05 -14.32
N PHE A 146 -13.18 3.85 -13.71
CA PHE A 146 -13.51 4.35 -12.37
C PHE A 146 -13.69 3.16 -11.46
N ASP A 147 -12.88 3.05 -10.40
CA ASP A 147 -12.98 2.00 -9.39
C ASP A 147 -13.64 2.55 -8.13
N PHE A 148 -14.71 1.89 -7.67
CA PHE A 148 -15.54 2.33 -6.54
C PHE A 148 -15.42 1.33 -5.38
N GLY A 149 -14.42 1.50 -4.52
CA GLY A 149 -14.27 0.70 -3.30
C GLY A 149 -15.30 1.06 -2.23
N GLY A 150 -15.80 0.06 -1.50
CA GLY A 150 -16.76 0.22 -0.40
C GLY A 150 -17.93 -0.76 -0.51
N THR A 151 -18.72 -0.91 0.56
CA THR A 151 -19.92 -1.77 0.56
C THR A 151 -21.16 -0.91 0.35
N TYR A 152 -21.87 -1.12 -0.76
CA TYR A 152 -23.08 -0.36 -1.08
C TYR A 152 -24.31 -1.26 -0.97
N SER A 153 -25.23 -0.96 -0.06
CA SER A 153 -26.47 -1.73 0.10
C SER A 153 -27.66 -0.97 -0.52
N GLY A 154 -28.20 -1.45 -1.63
CA GLY A 154 -29.37 -0.86 -2.27
C GLY A 154 -29.72 -1.49 -3.61
N ASP A 155 -30.96 -1.33 -4.05
CA ASP A 155 -31.45 -1.76 -5.37
C ASP A 155 -31.11 -0.77 -6.49
N THR A 156 -30.66 0.44 -6.15
CA THR A 156 -30.35 1.51 -7.09
C THR A 156 -29.04 2.18 -6.73
N LEU A 157 -28.07 2.09 -7.63
CA LEU A 157 -26.80 2.78 -7.59
C LEU A 157 -26.82 3.93 -8.59
N LYS A 158 -26.35 5.09 -8.17
CA LYS A 158 -26.36 6.30 -9.00
C LYS A 158 -24.93 6.81 -9.16
N ILE A 159 -24.60 7.12 -10.41
CA ILE A 159 -23.31 7.67 -10.81
C ILE A 159 -23.60 9.01 -11.48
N THR A 160 -23.06 10.08 -10.94
CA THR A 160 -23.20 11.41 -11.54
C THR A 160 -21.85 11.93 -11.97
N PHE A 161 -21.72 12.22 -13.26
CA PHE A 161 -20.56 12.86 -13.86
C PHE A 161 -20.83 14.37 -13.94
N ASN A 162 -20.14 15.14 -13.10
CA ASN A 162 -20.24 16.60 -13.09
C ASN A 162 -19.04 17.19 -13.84
N TYR A 163 -19.30 17.92 -14.92
CA TYR A 163 -18.25 18.52 -15.74
C TYR A 163 -17.95 19.94 -15.26
N THR A 164 -16.66 20.27 -15.04
CA THR A 164 -16.27 21.62 -14.56
C THR A 164 -16.41 22.71 -15.62
N SER A 165 -16.45 23.98 -15.18
CA SER A 165 -16.66 25.18 -16.02
C SER A 165 -15.58 25.43 -17.07
N ASP A 166 -14.39 24.83 -16.91
CA ASP A 166 -13.22 25.14 -17.73
C ASP A 166 -12.98 24.12 -18.87
N ALA A 167 -13.84 23.10 -18.96
CA ALA A 167 -13.87 22.09 -20.01
C ALA A 167 -14.14 22.72 -21.39
N LYS A 168 -13.23 22.51 -22.36
CA LYS A 168 -13.37 23.00 -23.75
C LYS A 168 -13.53 21.80 -24.69
N ARG A 169 -14.78 21.35 -24.91
CA ARG A 169 -15.08 20.33 -25.92
C ARG A 169 -15.16 20.92 -27.33
N SER A 170 -14.51 20.29 -28.30
CA SER A 170 -14.76 20.55 -29.73
C SER A 170 -15.98 19.76 -30.24
N SER A 171 -16.50 20.10 -31.42
CA SER A 171 -17.73 19.51 -31.96
C SER A 171 -17.59 18.02 -32.26
N GLY A 172 -18.54 17.20 -31.78
CA GLY A 172 -18.58 15.76 -32.03
C GLY A 172 -19.84 15.09 -31.48
N THR A 173 -20.10 13.86 -31.92
CA THR A 173 -21.11 12.97 -31.32
C THR A 173 -20.42 12.17 -30.22
N SER A 174 -20.77 12.40 -28.96
CA SER A 174 -20.30 11.55 -27.86
C SER A 174 -21.18 10.30 -27.78
N GLN A 175 -20.57 9.15 -28.02
CA GLN A 175 -21.10 7.86 -27.60
C GLN A 175 -20.55 7.59 -26.19
N TYR A 176 -21.37 7.00 -25.33
CA TYR A 176 -20.95 6.47 -24.04
C TYR A 176 -21.37 5.01 -24.03
N GLU A 177 -20.47 4.11 -23.66
CA GLU A 177 -20.70 2.67 -23.61
C GLU A 177 -20.25 2.14 -22.25
N ILE A 178 -21.18 1.72 -21.39
CA ILE A 178 -20.83 1.05 -20.13
C ILE A 178 -20.50 -0.40 -20.46
N TYR A 179 -19.23 -0.72 -20.61
CA TYR A 179 -18.80 -2.02 -21.17
C TYR A 179 -18.96 -3.19 -20.20
N GLU A 180 -18.73 -2.96 -18.89
CA GLU A 180 -18.79 -4.01 -17.89
C GLU A 180 -18.94 -3.36 -16.51
N ILE A 181 -19.95 -3.77 -15.73
CA ILE A 181 -19.97 -3.53 -14.28
C ILE A 181 -19.31 -4.75 -13.66
N GLU A 182 -18.02 -4.66 -13.35
CA GLU A 182 -17.36 -5.64 -12.50
C GLU A 182 -17.80 -5.44 -11.05
N ALA A 183 -19.02 -5.89 -10.76
CA ALA A 183 -19.54 -6.03 -9.43
C ALA A 183 -18.95 -7.31 -8.83
N TYR A 184 -17.83 -7.20 -8.10
CA TYR A 184 -17.37 -8.29 -7.25
C TYR A 184 -18.40 -8.45 -6.13
N ARG A 185 -19.17 -9.53 -6.18
CA ARG A 185 -20.06 -9.91 -5.08
C ARG A 185 -19.20 -10.04 -3.83
N ALA A 186 -19.57 -9.36 -2.75
CA ALA A 186 -19.00 -9.67 -1.45
C ALA A 186 -19.08 -11.20 -1.27
N LEU A 187 -17.95 -11.83 -0.99
CA LEU A 187 -17.93 -13.26 -0.67
C LEU A 187 -18.99 -13.53 0.41
N ASP A 188 -19.88 -14.50 0.18
CA ASP A 188 -21.00 -14.84 1.07
C ASP A 188 -20.52 -15.56 2.35
N TYR A 189 -19.35 -15.23 2.90
CA TYR A 189 -18.86 -15.80 4.16
C TYR A 189 -19.32 -14.95 5.34
N GLY A 190 -19.82 -15.62 6.38
CA GLY A 190 -20.17 -14.97 7.65
C GLY A 190 -18.95 -14.41 8.38
N VAL A 191 -17.79 -15.06 8.27
CA VAL A 191 -16.54 -14.57 8.89
C VAL A 191 -15.29 -14.85 8.07
N ILE A 192 -14.36 -13.88 8.06
CA ILE A 192 -13.01 -13.99 7.52
C ILE A 192 -12.02 -13.54 8.59
N MET A 193 -11.10 -14.43 8.98
CA MET A 193 -10.05 -14.16 9.95
C MET A 193 -8.68 -14.47 9.36
N TYR A 194 -7.68 -13.74 9.83
CA TYR A 194 -6.29 -13.96 9.49
C TYR A 194 -5.44 -14.05 10.76
N GLU A 195 -4.45 -14.94 10.78
CA GLU A 195 -3.54 -15.12 11.91
C GLU A 195 -2.82 -13.80 12.25
N GLY A 196 -2.72 -13.50 13.54
CA GLY A 196 -2.02 -12.30 14.00
C GLY A 196 -2.80 -11.00 13.75
N SER A 197 -3.90 -11.02 13.01
CA SER A 197 -4.72 -9.82 12.83
C SER A 197 -5.59 -9.54 14.06
N PRO A 198 -5.66 -8.28 14.54
CA PRO A 198 -6.62 -7.85 15.56
C PRO A 198 -8.04 -7.61 15.02
N ARG A 199 -8.25 -7.87 13.73
CA ARG A 199 -9.46 -7.54 12.98
C ARG A 199 -9.92 -8.77 12.20
N ALA A 200 -11.20 -8.79 11.86
CA ALA A 200 -11.81 -9.81 11.02
C ALA A 200 -12.91 -9.16 10.18
N ARG A 201 -13.32 -9.78 9.08
CA ARG A 201 -14.60 -9.42 8.45
C ARG A 201 -15.70 -10.29 9.01
N VAL A 202 -16.82 -9.67 9.37
CA VAL A 202 -18.04 -10.32 9.82
C VAL A 202 -19.17 -9.78 8.97
N ASP A 203 -19.85 -10.64 8.21
CA ASP A 203 -20.91 -10.29 7.26
C ASP A 203 -20.51 -9.11 6.35
N GLY A 204 -19.28 -9.18 5.81
CA GLY A 204 -18.69 -8.14 4.95
C GLY A 204 -18.14 -6.91 5.67
N SER A 205 -18.46 -6.70 6.95
CA SER A 205 -18.01 -5.54 7.73
C SER A 205 -16.71 -5.82 8.48
N LEU A 206 -15.74 -4.90 8.40
CA LEU A 206 -14.51 -5.00 9.19
C LEU A 206 -14.84 -4.77 10.68
N SER A 207 -14.50 -5.73 11.52
CA SER A 207 -14.79 -5.74 12.95
C SER A 207 -13.52 -6.01 13.75
N PRO A 208 -13.26 -5.29 14.86
CA PRO A 208 -12.20 -5.66 15.78
C PRO A 208 -12.56 -6.98 16.47
N ILE A 209 -11.56 -7.83 16.69
CA ILE A 209 -11.74 -9.10 17.42
C ILE A 209 -12.00 -8.83 18.91
N ASP A 210 -11.22 -7.90 19.46
CA ASP A 210 -11.47 -7.29 20.76
C ASP A 210 -11.27 -5.78 20.63
N SER A 211 -12.30 -5.00 20.98
CA SER A 211 -12.28 -3.53 20.85
C SER A 211 -11.42 -2.83 21.91
N THR A 212 -11.00 -3.55 22.95
CA THR A 212 -10.23 -3.03 24.08
C THR A 212 -8.79 -3.53 24.10
N ASN A 213 -8.51 -4.68 23.48
CA ASN A 213 -7.20 -5.31 23.48
C ASN A 213 -6.81 -5.88 22.11
N GLN A 214 -6.02 -5.13 21.36
CA GLN A 214 -5.56 -5.53 20.02
C GLN A 214 -4.55 -6.69 20.03
N SER A 215 -4.02 -7.10 21.19
CA SER A 215 -3.17 -8.32 21.27
C SER A 215 -3.98 -9.62 21.16
N VAL A 216 -5.31 -9.53 21.19
CA VAL A 216 -6.21 -10.69 21.02
C VAL A 216 -6.40 -10.94 19.54
N THR A 217 -5.61 -11.86 19.00
CA THR A 217 -5.57 -12.20 17.58
C THR A 217 -5.72 -13.71 17.37
N PRO A 218 -6.23 -14.20 16.22
CA PRO A 218 -6.23 -15.61 15.88
C PRO A 218 -4.80 -16.13 15.71
N LYS A 219 -4.57 -17.43 15.93
CA LYS A 219 -3.22 -18.02 15.91
C LYS A 219 -3.19 -19.36 15.21
N MET A 220 -2.11 -19.66 14.49
CA MET A 220 -1.82 -21.01 14.05
C MET A 220 -1.08 -21.75 15.15
N ARG A 221 -1.62 -22.90 15.58
CA ARG A 221 -0.94 -23.80 16.51
C ARG A 221 -0.87 -25.19 15.92
N ARG A 222 0.35 -25.64 15.59
CA ARG A 222 0.61 -26.97 15.02
C ARG A 222 -0.23 -27.24 13.76
N GLY A 223 -0.38 -26.22 12.90
CA GLY A 223 -1.18 -26.29 11.67
C GLY A 223 -2.69 -26.15 11.88
N VAL A 224 -3.16 -25.83 13.08
CA VAL A 224 -4.59 -25.63 13.39
C VAL A 224 -4.86 -24.15 13.63
N PHE A 225 -5.88 -23.61 12.96
CA PHE A 225 -6.34 -22.24 13.17
C PHE A 225 -7.14 -22.11 14.47
N MET A 226 -6.58 -21.35 15.41
CA MET A 226 -7.15 -21.10 16.72
C MET A 226 -7.81 -19.71 16.75
N ALA A 227 -9.09 -19.65 17.08
CA ALA A 227 -9.85 -18.40 17.16
C ALA A 227 -10.29 -18.11 18.60
N PRO A 228 -10.41 -16.83 19.01
CA PRO A 228 -11.07 -16.46 20.26
C PRO A 228 -12.53 -16.92 20.25
N ALA A 229 -12.89 -17.78 21.20
CA ALA A 229 -14.16 -18.51 21.22
C ALA A 229 -15.39 -17.60 21.19
N ALA A 230 -15.39 -16.56 22.03
CA ALA A 230 -16.50 -15.62 22.12
C ALA A 230 -16.68 -14.81 20.81
N PHE A 231 -15.57 -14.43 20.17
CA PHE A 231 -15.61 -13.72 18.89
C PHE A 231 -16.18 -14.64 17.80
N LEU A 232 -15.62 -15.83 17.64
CA LEU A 232 -16.08 -16.82 16.64
C LEU A 232 -17.57 -17.12 16.81
N ALA A 233 -18.04 -17.30 18.05
CA ALA A 233 -19.44 -17.54 18.34
C ALA A 233 -20.34 -16.37 17.90
N ASN A 234 -19.96 -15.14 18.26
CA ASN A 234 -20.72 -13.96 17.87
C ASN A 234 -20.74 -13.77 16.35
N SER A 235 -19.60 -13.95 15.68
CA SER A 235 -19.48 -13.79 14.22
C SER A 235 -20.29 -14.81 13.42
N LEU A 236 -20.48 -16.02 13.95
CA LEU A 236 -21.25 -17.09 13.31
C LEU A 236 -22.65 -17.27 13.91
N ASN A 237 -23.08 -16.36 14.80
CA ASN A 237 -24.35 -16.42 15.51
C ASN A 237 -24.60 -17.77 16.23
N LEU A 238 -23.58 -18.24 16.96
CA LEU A 238 -23.59 -19.47 17.74
C LEU A 238 -23.94 -19.15 19.20
N SER A 239 -24.65 -20.07 19.86
CA SER A 239 -24.70 -20.04 21.32
C SER A 239 -23.33 -20.45 21.87
N PHE A 240 -22.79 -19.70 22.83
CA PHE A 240 -21.49 -20.00 23.44
C PHE A 240 -21.57 -19.94 24.96
N THR A 241 -20.99 -20.95 25.62
CA THR A 241 -20.82 -20.99 27.07
C THR A 241 -19.40 -21.45 27.40
N GLN A 242 -18.68 -20.63 28.16
CA GLN A 242 -17.42 -21.01 28.77
C GLN A 242 -17.71 -21.83 30.04
N THR A 243 -17.08 -23.00 30.16
CA THR A 243 -17.19 -23.89 31.32
C THR A 243 -15.83 -24.03 32.01
N ASP A 244 -15.80 -24.54 33.24
CA ASP A 244 -14.56 -24.83 33.97
C ASP A 244 -13.64 -25.80 33.21
N SER A 245 -14.21 -26.63 32.33
CA SER A 245 -13.53 -27.71 31.62
C SER A 245 -13.28 -27.44 30.13
N GLY A 246 -13.76 -26.31 29.58
CA GLY A 246 -13.71 -26.07 28.13
C GLY A 246 -14.73 -25.06 27.60
N ALA A 247 -15.00 -25.15 26.30
CA ALA A 247 -15.90 -24.28 25.56
C ALA A 247 -17.03 -25.10 24.93
N GLU A 248 -18.28 -24.67 25.15
CA GLU A 248 -19.47 -25.27 24.54
C GLU A 248 -20.07 -24.30 23.51
N PHE A 249 -20.37 -24.81 22.32
CA PHE A 249 -21.04 -24.11 21.24
C PHE A 249 -22.30 -24.86 20.82
N ALA A 250 -23.34 -24.14 20.40
CA ALA A 250 -24.53 -24.76 19.82
C ALA A 250 -25.09 -23.95 18.65
N TYR A 251 -25.57 -24.67 17.63
CA TYR A 251 -26.17 -24.11 16.41
C TYR A 251 -27.10 -25.13 15.76
N ASN A 252 -28.31 -24.72 15.37
CA ASN A 252 -29.29 -25.55 14.67
C ASN A 252 -29.50 -26.96 15.28
N GLY A 253 -29.56 -27.05 16.61
CA GLY A 253 -29.77 -28.31 17.33
C GLY A 253 -28.55 -29.23 17.42
N LYS A 254 -27.38 -28.80 16.93
CA LYS A 254 -26.08 -29.45 17.13
C LYS A 254 -25.30 -28.73 18.23
N SER A 255 -24.39 -29.46 18.87
CA SER A 255 -23.51 -28.95 19.91
C SER A 255 -22.07 -29.40 19.67
N SER A 256 -21.11 -28.52 19.96
CA SER A 256 -19.68 -28.82 20.01
C SER A 256 -19.17 -28.51 21.41
N PHE A 257 -18.57 -29.48 22.08
CA PHE A 257 -17.94 -29.28 23.38
C PHE A 257 -16.46 -29.64 23.27
N LEU A 258 -15.60 -28.65 23.50
CA LEU A 258 -14.16 -28.74 23.28
C LEU A 258 -13.42 -28.49 24.60
N THR A 259 -12.41 -29.30 24.86
CA THR A 259 -11.61 -29.25 26.09
C THR A 259 -10.13 -29.07 25.77
N SER A 260 -9.27 -29.07 26.79
CA SER A 260 -7.81 -28.99 26.59
C SER A 260 -7.25 -30.14 25.74
N SER A 261 -7.88 -31.31 25.70
CA SER A 261 -7.45 -32.41 24.82
C SER A 261 -7.65 -32.11 23.34
N ASP A 262 -8.58 -31.22 23.02
CA ASP A 262 -8.86 -30.75 21.67
C ASP A 262 -7.97 -29.55 21.29
N GLY A 263 -7.11 -29.09 22.20
CA GLY A 263 -6.21 -27.95 21.98
C GLY A 263 -6.75 -26.62 22.49
N VAL A 264 -7.88 -26.61 23.22
CA VAL A 264 -8.41 -25.40 23.86
C VAL A 264 -7.41 -24.87 24.89
N TYR A 265 -7.16 -23.56 24.88
CA TYR A 265 -6.29 -22.89 25.84
C TYR A 265 -6.80 -21.49 26.17
N SER A 266 -6.25 -20.89 27.23
CA SER A 266 -6.53 -19.50 27.58
C SER A 266 -5.30 -18.62 27.44
N GLU A 267 -5.49 -17.40 26.96
CA GLU A 267 -4.45 -16.40 26.78
C GLU A 267 -5.08 -15.00 26.84
N ASN A 268 -4.43 -14.06 27.54
CA ASN A 268 -4.90 -12.68 27.71
C ASN A 268 -6.36 -12.55 28.20
N GLY A 269 -6.86 -13.53 28.96
CA GLY A 269 -8.25 -13.54 29.45
C GLY A 269 -9.28 -14.12 28.46
N HIS A 270 -8.86 -14.58 27.28
CA HIS A 270 -9.73 -15.19 26.28
C HIS A 270 -9.49 -16.71 26.19
N ILE A 271 -10.56 -17.48 25.92
CA ILE A 271 -10.44 -18.88 25.51
C ILE A 271 -10.27 -18.94 23.99
N TYR A 272 -9.31 -19.75 23.55
CA TYR A 272 -9.04 -20.08 22.16
C TYR A 272 -9.48 -21.50 21.84
N VAL A 273 -10.12 -21.68 20.68
CA VAL A 273 -10.65 -22.97 20.21
C VAL A 273 -10.18 -23.27 18.80
N PRO A 274 -10.05 -24.56 18.41
CA PRO A 274 -9.85 -24.95 17.02
C PRO A 274 -11.08 -24.58 16.19
N ALA A 275 -11.00 -23.50 15.40
CA ALA A 275 -12.17 -22.93 14.72
C ALA A 275 -12.79 -23.92 13.72
N GLY A 276 -11.95 -24.64 12.96
CA GLY A 276 -12.41 -25.68 12.04
C GLY A 276 -13.19 -26.80 12.73
N LYS A 277 -12.76 -27.24 13.92
CA LYS A 277 -13.45 -28.29 14.69
C LYS A 277 -14.84 -27.84 15.15
N VAL A 278 -14.97 -26.58 15.59
CA VAL A 278 -16.28 -25.98 15.93
C VAL A 278 -17.20 -26.01 14.70
N CYS A 279 -16.69 -25.58 13.54
CA CYS A 279 -17.44 -25.58 12.29
C CYS A 279 -17.85 -27.01 11.86
N GLU A 280 -16.95 -27.99 11.93
CA GLU A 280 -17.23 -29.40 11.61
C GLU A 280 -18.36 -29.97 12.47
N ASP A 281 -18.27 -29.82 13.79
CA ASP A 281 -19.24 -30.35 14.75
C ASP A 281 -20.63 -29.74 14.55
N LEU A 282 -20.69 -28.46 14.20
CA LEU A 282 -21.93 -27.73 13.96
C LEU A 282 -22.41 -27.84 12.50
N GLY A 283 -21.62 -28.43 11.60
CA GLY A 283 -21.91 -28.52 10.17
C GLY A 283 -21.96 -27.16 9.47
N ILE A 284 -21.08 -26.25 9.87
CA ILE A 284 -20.87 -24.95 9.23
C ILE A 284 -19.75 -25.14 8.20
N SER A 285 -19.96 -24.65 6.98
CA SER A 285 -18.94 -24.63 5.93
C SER A 285 -17.78 -23.74 6.36
N TYR A 286 -16.56 -24.21 6.14
CA TYR A 286 -15.36 -23.44 6.46
C TYR A 286 -14.21 -23.84 5.54
N GLU A 287 -13.26 -22.93 5.39
CA GLU A 287 -11.97 -23.16 4.75
C GLU A 287 -10.88 -22.66 5.69
N SER A 288 -9.77 -23.39 5.77
CA SER A 288 -8.62 -23.02 6.61
C SER A 288 -7.33 -23.41 5.91
N GLU A 289 -6.42 -22.46 5.80
CA GLU A 289 -5.15 -22.62 5.10
C GLU A 289 -3.96 -22.53 6.05
N ALA A 290 -2.86 -23.20 5.66
CA ALA A 290 -1.63 -23.21 6.44
C ALA A 290 -0.98 -21.81 6.57
N CYS A 291 -1.29 -20.89 5.65
CA CYS A 291 -0.83 -19.51 5.67
C CYS A 291 -1.57 -18.60 6.67
N GLY A 292 -2.35 -19.20 7.59
CA GLY A 292 -3.04 -18.46 8.65
C GLY A 292 -4.35 -17.83 8.20
N LEU A 293 -4.98 -18.35 7.15
CA LEU A 293 -6.25 -17.84 6.64
C LEU A 293 -7.41 -18.75 7.04
N PHE A 294 -8.52 -18.16 7.49
CA PHE A 294 -9.72 -18.87 7.89
C PHE A 294 -11.00 -18.18 7.42
N PHE A 295 -11.89 -18.95 6.82
CA PHE A 295 -13.22 -18.53 6.41
C PHE A 295 -14.27 -19.46 7.01
N ALA A 296 -15.42 -18.92 7.43
CA ALA A 296 -16.55 -19.76 7.80
C ALA A 296 -17.91 -19.12 7.48
N GLY A 297 -18.92 -19.99 7.32
CA GLY A 297 -20.30 -19.59 7.11
C GLY A 297 -20.67 -19.27 5.66
N ALA A 298 -19.97 -19.84 4.68
CA ALA A 298 -20.32 -19.64 3.27
C ALA A 298 -21.42 -20.55 2.73
N GLU A 299 -22.25 -20.01 1.85
CA GLU A 299 -23.17 -20.82 1.05
C GLU A 299 -22.43 -21.69 0.00
N LYS A 300 -21.21 -21.29 -0.42
CA LYS A 300 -20.40 -21.98 -1.43
C LYS A 300 -18.89 -21.82 -1.15
N ALA A 301 -18.12 -22.88 -1.41
CA ALA A 301 -16.65 -22.88 -1.34
C ALA A 301 -15.99 -21.89 -2.33
N ILE A 302 -14.81 -21.37 -1.98
CA ILE A 302 -13.98 -20.53 -2.85
C ILE A 302 -13.39 -21.38 -3.97
N ASN A 303 -13.53 -20.90 -5.21
CA ASN A 303 -12.83 -21.43 -6.36
C ASN A 303 -11.49 -20.71 -6.52
N TRP A 304 -10.45 -21.26 -5.90
CA TRP A 304 -9.09 -20.73 -5.98
C TRP A 304 -8.48 -20.68 -7.40
N ASN A 305 -9.08 -21.39 -8.38
CA ASN A 305 -8.66 -21.30 -9.78
C ASN A 305 -9.28 -20.10 -10.52
N ASP A 306 -10.27 -19.43 -9.93
CA ASP A 306 -10.88 -18.23 -10.49
C ASP A 306 -10.13 -16.99 -10.00
N LYS A 307 -9.43 -16.31 -10.93
CA LYS A 307 -8.68 -15.08 -10.64
C LYS A 307 -9.57 -13.99 -10.03
N LYS A 308 -10.85 -13.91 -10.39
CA LYS A 308 -11.78 -12.90 -9.86
C LYS A 308 -12.18 -13.21 -8.42
N GLU A 309 -12.43 -14.48 -8.09
CA GLU A 309 -12.68 -14.88 -6.69
C GLU A 309 -11.43 -14.66 -5.84
N HIS A 310 -10.24 -14.99 -6.36
CA HIS A 310 -8.97 -14.73 -5.68
C HIS A 310 -8.74 -13.22 -5.41
N ALA A 311 -8.97 -12.36 -6.41
CA ALA A 311 -8.85 -10.91 -6.24
C ALA A 311 -9.86 -10.36 -5.22
N ALA A 312 -11.10 -10.87 -5.21
CA ALA A 312 -12.11 -10.49 -4.23
C ALA A 312 -11.73 -10.91 -2.80
N VAL A 313 -11.15 -12.10 -2.63
CA VAL A 313 -10.58 -12.56 -1.36
C VAL A 313 -9.44 -11.65 -0.92
N ALA A 314 -8.47 -11.38 -1.79
CA ALA A 314 -7.32 -10.55 -1.48
C ALA A 314 -7.72 -9.13 -1.07
N ALA A 315 -8.67 -8.51 -1.78
CA ALA A 315 -9.20 -7.19 -1.43
C ALA A 315 -9.85 -7.16 -0.04
N GLN A 316 -10.62 -8.20 0.31
CA GLN A 316 -11.23 -8.29 1.63
C GLN A 316 -10.20 -8.55 2.75
N LEU A 317 -9.18 -9.37 2.47
CA LEU A 317 -8.10 -9.67 3.40
C LEU A 317 -7.19 -8.48 3.66
N ARG A 318 -6.97 -7.60 2.68
CA ARG A 318 -6.15 -6.40 2.90
C ARG A 318 -6.67 -5.54 4.04
N ASP A 319 -7.98 -5.34 4.17
CA ASP A 319 -8.52 -4.58 5.29
C ASP A 319 -8.45 -5.38 6.61
N VAL A 320 -8.52 -6.71 6.53
CA VAL A 320 -8.31 -7.59 7.69
C VAL A 320 -6.86 -7.50 8.16
N VAL A 321 -5.88 -7.40 7.27
CA VAL A 321 -4.45 -7.31 7.62
C VAL A 321 -4.07 -5.88 7.99
N TYR A 322 -4.27 -4.93 7.08
CA TYR A 322 -3.76 -3.55 7.18
C TYR A 322 -4.76 -2.54 7.76
N GLY A 323 -6.03 -2.91 7.91
CA GLY A 323 -7.07 -2.01 8.36
C GLY A 323 -7.57 -1.09 7.24
N THR A 324 -8.56 -0.26 7.58
CA THR A 324 -9.10 0.72 6.63
C THR A 324 -8.07 1.80 6.33
N ALA A 325 -7.81 2.04 5.05
CA ALA A 325 -6.94 3.12 4.63
C ALA A 325 -7.50 4.49 5.05
N PRO A 326 -6.66 5.44 5.52
CA PRO A 326 -7.09 6.78 5.82
C PRO A 326 -7.47 7.54 4.55
N THR A 327 -8.28 8.60 4.69
CA THR A 327 -8.49 9.55 3.59
C THR A 327 -7.28 10.48 3.45
N PRO A 328 -7.04 11.06 2.26
CA PRO A 328 -5.99 12.06 2.05
C PRO A 328 -6.02 13.21 3.08
N ASP A 329 -7.20 13.77 3.34
CA ASP A 329 -7.38 14.85 4.30
C ASP A 329 -7.08 14.41 5.74
N ALA A 330 -7.45 13.18 6.11
CA ALA A 330 -7.17 12.63 7.44
C ALA A 330 -5.67 12.50 7.70
N VAL A 331 -4.88 12.10 6.69
CA VAL A 331 -3.41 12.03 6.80
C VAL A 331 -2.83 13.41 7.11
N ILE A 332 -3.21 14.44 6.35
CA ILE A 332 -2.69 15.80 6.55
C ILE A 332 -3.18 16.41 7.86
N ALA A 333 -4.43 16.13 8.26
CA ALA A 333 -4.95 16.54 9.56
C ALA A 333 -4.18 15.90 10.71
N GLN A 334 -3.87 14.60 10.62
CA GLN A 334 -3.08 13.87 11.61
C GLN A 334 -1.66 14.42 11.71
N LEU A 335 -1.01 14.69 10.57
CA LEU A 335 0.33 15.29 10.53
C LEU A 335 0.35 16.63 11.27
N LYS A 336 -0.64 17.51 11.02
CA LYS A 336 -0.77 18.80 11.70
C LYS A 336 -1.05 18.65 13.20
N ALA A 337 -1.91 17.70 13.57
CA ALA A 337 -2.28 17.47 14.96
C ALA A 337 -1.09 16.99 15.79
N ASN A 338 -0.26 16.10 15.23
CA ASN A 338 0.90 15.56 15.94
C ASN A 338 2.11 16.50 15.95
N ASN A 339 2.18 17.46 15.02
CA ASN A 339 3.32 18.37 14.86
C ASN A 339 2.86 19.83 14.92
N PRO A 340 2.33 20.29 16.07
CA PRO A 340 1.77 21.63 16.18
C PRO A 340 2.84 22.70 15.92
N SER A 341 2.44 23.79 15.24
CA SER A 341 3.32 24.90 14.87
C SER A 341 4.48 24.51 13.93
N ASN A 342 4.27 23.49 13.08
CA ASN A 342 5.27 22.96 12.15
C ASN A 342 6.55 22.55 12.89
N LYS A 343 6.39 21.77 13.97
CA LYS A 343 7.52 21.31 14.80
C LYS A 343 8.44 20.40 13.98
N HIS A 344 9.73 20.68 14.06
CA HIS A 344 10.83 19.90 13.50
C HIS A 344 11.93 19.72 14.57
N PRO A 345 12.72 18.62 14.53
CA PRO A 345 12.55 17.47 13.65
C PRO A 345 11.35 16.60 14.07
N ARG A 346 10.79 15.86 13.12
CA ARG A 346 9.69 14.89 13.32
C ARG A 346 9.88 13.58 12.57
N LEU A 347 10.81 13.51 11.62
CA LEU A 347 11.17 12.28 10.93
C LEU A 347 12.16 11.51 11.81
N PHE A 348 11.75 10.36 12.35
CA PHE A 348 12.46 9.54 13.35
C PHE A 348 12.57 10.16 14.76
N PHE A 349 11.88 11.27 15.01
CA PHE A 349 11.85 11.93 16.31
C PHE A 349 10.41 12.12 16.78
N SER A 350 10.18 11.82 18.05
CA SER A 350 8.89 11.91 18.72
C SER A 350 9.09 12.41 20.15
N ASP A 351 8.00 12.69 20.87
CA ASP A 351 8.08 13.20 22.24
C ASP A 351 8.66 12.17 23.24
N ASP A 352 8.64 10.88 22.90
CA ASP A 352 9.27 9.78 23.65
C ASP A 352 10.68 9.39 23.15
N MET A 353 11.15 10.03 22.08
CA MET A 353 12.49 9.85 21.51
C MET A 353 13.04 11.19 20.99
N THR A 354 13.33 12.11 21.91
CA THR A 354 13.84 13.44 21.54
C THR A 354 15.34 13.44 21.26
N VAL A 355 15.81 14.51 20.60
CA VAL A 355 17.24 14.74 20.35
C VAL A 355 18.03 14.77 21.67
N GLU A 356 17.50 15.40 22.72
CA GLU A 356 18.13 15.48 24.04
C GLU A 356 18.27 14.10 24.69
N MET A 357 17.23 13.26 24.59
CA MET A 357 17.26 11.89 25.11
C MET A 357 18.34 11.07 24.38
N LEU A 358 18.44 11.21 23.05
CA LEU A 358 19.49 10.53 22.28
C LEU A 358 20.89 11.05 22.64
N ARG A 359 21.07 12.36 22.79
CA ARG A 359 22.35 12.97 23.24
C ARG A 359 22.84 12.39 24.57
N GLU A 360 21.92 12.13 25.50
CA GLU A 360 22.24 11.47 26.78
C GLU A 360 22.60 9.99 26.56
N ARG A 361 21.80 9.24 25.79
CA ARG A 361 22.03 7.81 25.53
C ARG A 361 23.38 7.54 24.87
N ILE A 362 23.79 8.37 23.91
CA ILE A 362 25.06 8.20 23.19
C ILE A 362 26.30 8.51 24.06
N GLN A 363 26.16 8.90 25.32
CA GLN A 363 27.29 9.03 26.25
C GLN A 363 27.74 7.67 26.81
N TYR A 364 26.90 6.63 26.71
CA TYR A 364 27.14 5.34 27.34
C TYR A 364 27.34 4.21 26.33
N ALA A 365 28.07 3.17 26.73
CA ALA A 365 28.24 1.98 25.91
C ALA A 365 26.91 1.20 25.80
N PRO A 366 26.61 0.56 24.65
CA PRO A 366 27.45 0.47 23.45
C PRO A 366 27.32 1.68 22.50
N TYR A 367 26.33 2.55 22.70
CA TYR A 367 25.96 3.63 21.77
C TYR A 367 27.06 4.67 21.55
N ALA A 368 27.89 4.94 22.56
CA ALA A 368 28.99 5.91 22.44
C ALA A 368 30.00 5.58 21.34
N ALA A 369 30.35 4.31 21.17
CA ALA A 369 31.29 3.89 20.12
C ALA A 369 30.68 4.00 18.73
N TRP A 370 29.40 3.62 18.60
CA TRP A 370 28.64 3.75 17.37
C TRP A 370 28.48 5.22 16.96
N ALA A 371 28.02 6.09 17.87
CA ALA A 371 27.83 7.51 17.60
C ALA A 371 29.14 8.19 17.18
N LYS A 372 30.26 7.86 17.84
CA LYS A 372 31.59 8.34 17.44
C LYS A 372 31.96 7.93 16.01
N THR A 373 31.58 6.73 15.59
CA THR A 373 31.82 6.22 14.23
C THR A 373 31.02 7.03 13.21
N VAL A 374 29.74 7.30 13.48
CA VAL A 374 28.89 8.12 12.60
C VAL A 374 29.40 9.57 12.53
N ILE A 375 29.77 10.17 13.65
CA ILE A 375 30.34 11.53 13.67
C ILE A 375 31.66 11.60 12.88
N SER A 376 32.50 10.56 12.95
CA SER A 376 33.73 10.50 12.15
C SER A 376 33.44 10.38 10.66
N ARG A 377 32.35 9.70 10.25
CA ARG A 377 31.89 9.68 8.86
C ARG A 377 31.42 11.07 8.43
N ALA A 378 30.71 11.80 9.28
CA ALA A 378 30.28 13.17 9.01
C ALA A 378 31.48 14.11 8.77
N ASP A 379 32.54 14.03 9.57
CA ASP A 379 33.78 14.80 9.33
C ASP A 379 34.42 14.47 7.96
N ARG A 380 34.33 13.20 7.53
CA ARG A 380 34.76 12.79 6.19
C ARG A 380 33.86 13.33 5.09
N CYS A 381 32.54 13.36 5.28
CA CYS A 381 31.60 13.98 4.33
C CYS A 381 31.97 15.45 4.07
N ILE A 382 32.28 16.23 5.11
CA ILE A 382 32.75 17.63 4.95
C ILE A 382 33.98 17.71 4.05
N THR A 383 34.94 16.81 4.27
CA THR A 383 36.19 16.77 3.48
C THR A 383 35.88 16.41 2.02
N ASN A 384 35.08 15.38 1.80
CA ASN A 384 34.71 14.88 0.47
C ASN A 384 33.94 15.94 -0.34
N MET A 385 32.95 16.60 0.27
CA MET A 385 32.19 17.68 -0.39
C MET A 385 33.09 18.86 -0.83
N THR A 386 34.25 19.04 -0.19
CA THR A 386 35.20 20.08 -0.59
C THR A 386 36.05 19.65 -1.79
N SER A 387 36.44 18.38 -1.85
CA SER A 387 37.28 17.85 -2.93
C SER A 387 36.51 17.37 -4.16
N ASP A 388 35.26 16.97 -3.97
CA ASP A 388 34.36 16.38 -4.95
C ASP A 388 32.96 16.98 -4.76
N PRO A 389 32.67 18.16 -5.33
CA PRO A 389 31.37 18.81 -5.17
C PRO A 389 30.21 17.95 -5.67
N ILE A 390 29.01 18.18 -5.13
CA ILE A 390 27.80 17.51 -5.64
C ILE A 390 27.40 18.16 -6.98
N GLU A 391 27.38 17.37 -8.05
CA GLU A 391 27.04 17.83 -9.40
C GLU A 391 25.91 16.98 -10.01
N TYR A 392 25.15 17.56 -10.95
CA TYR A 392 24.14 16.81 -11.70
C TYR A 392 24.84 15.97 -12.76
N GLU A 393 25.05 14.69 -12.48
CA GLU A 393 25.72 13.75 -13.38
C GLU A 393 24.90 12.48 -13.58
N LYS A 394 24.83 12.03 -14.84
CA LYS A 394 24.29 10.72 -15.20
C LYS A 394 25.36 9.93 -15.93
N PRO A 395 26.24 9.20 -15.22
CA PRO A 395 27.44 8.58 -15.82
C PRO A 395 27.11 7.61 -16.97
N ASP A 396 25.99 6.89 -16.86
CA ASP A 396 25.48 5.97 -17.88
C ASP A 396 24.52 6.63 -18.90
N GLY A 397 24.31 7.95 -18.78
CA GLY A 397 23.36 8.73 -19.57
C GLY A 397 21.89 8.56 -19.16
N VAL A 398 21.58 7.71 -18.17
CA VAL A 398 20.22 7.33 -17.78
C VAL A 398 19.93 7.67 -16.32
N ARG A 399 20.81 7.32 -15.39
CA ARG A 399 20.56 7.32 -13.95
C ARG A 399 21.34 8.42 -13.25
N LEU A 400 20.67 9.12 -12.34
CA LEU A 400 21.23 10.08 -11.38
C LEU A 400 21.51 9.40 -10.02
N ILE A 401 21.26 8.08 -9.91
CA ILE A 401 21.20 7.34 -8.65
C ILE A 401 22.45 7.50 -7.77
N ASP A 402 23.66 7.45 -8.34
CA ASP A 402 24.91 7.60 -7.59
C ASP A 402 24.97 8.96 -6.86
N VAL A 403 24.47 10.02 -7.49
CA VAL A 403 24.37 11.36 -6.89
C VAL A 403 23.30 11.36 -5.80
N CYS A 404 22.15 10.75 -6.06
CA CYS A 404 21.04 10.69 -5.09
C CYS A 404 21.43 9.92 -3.81
N GLU A 405 22.07 8.77 -3.95
CA GLU A 405 22.59 7.95 -2.85
C GLU A 405 23.66 8.69 -2.06
N ARG A 406 24.57 9.38 -2.76
CA ARG A 406 25.58 10.22 -2.11
C ARG A 406 24.95 11.34 -1.29
N VAL A 407 23.96 12.06 -1.83
CA VAL A 407 23.29 13.16 -1.10
C VAL A 407 22.57 12.62 0.13
N LEU A 408 21.89 11.47 0.02
CA LEU A 408 21.27 10.82 1.17
C LEU A 408 22.30 10.45 2.24
N TYR A 409 23.39 9.79 1.86
CA TYR A 409 24.48 9.42 2.77
C TYR A 409 25.08 10.63 3.49
N ASP A 410 25.39 11.71 2.75
CA ASP A 410 25.96 12.93 3.33
C ASP A 410 24.97 13.57 4.30
N VAL A 411 23.69 13.70 3.92
CA VAL A 411 22.64 14.29 4.77
C VAL A 411 22.41 13.48 6.05
N GLU A 412 22.34 12.15 5.97
CA GLU A 412 22.14 11.29 7.13
C GLU A 412 23.27 11.43 8.16
N ASN A 413 24.53 11.32 7.70
CA ASN A 413 25.68 11.39 8.59
C ASN A 413 25.87 12.81 9.16
N LEU A 414 25.79 13.84 8.31
CA LEU A 414 25.95 15.24 8.73
C LEU A 414 24.79 15.68 9.63
N GLY A 415 23.54 15.37 9.25
CA GLY A 415 22.35 15.69 10.03
C GLY A 415 22.36 15.01 11.39
N PHE A 416 22.71 13.72 11.46
CA PHE A 416 22.87 13.02 12.73
C PHE A 416 23.95 13.68 13.59
N ALA A 417 25.11 13.99 13.02
CA ALA A 417 26.20 14.63 13.75
C ALA A 417 25.79 16.01 14.28
N TYR A 418 25.07 16.83 13.49
CA TYR A 418 24.51 18.09 13.94
C TYR A 418 23.54 17.90 15.11
N LEU A 419 22.56 17.00 14.96
CA LEU A 419 21.58 16.75 16.02
C LEU A 419 22.25 16.24 17.29
N MET A 420 23.27 15.39 17.21
CA MET A 420 23.94 14.84 18.39
C MET A 420 24.94 15.79 19.04
N THR A 421 25.61 16.65 18.28
CA THR A 421 26.71 17.49 18.82
C THR A 421 26.32 18.96 18.99
N GLY A 422 25.34 19.44 18.23
CA GLY A 422 25.01 20.87 18.11
C GLY A 422 26.02 21.70 17.31
N ASP A 423 27.06 21.09 16.74
CA ASP A 423 28.08 21.81 15.96
C ASP A 423 27.53 22.18 14.57
N THR A 424 27.47 23.48 14.28
CA THR A 424 26.85 23.99 13.06
C THR A 424 27.65 23.69 11.81
N LYS A 425 28.94 23.33 11.91
CA LYS A 425 29.75 22.93 10.74
C LYS A 425 29.09 21.78 9.95
N TYR A 426 28.35 20.91 10.65
CA TYR A 426 27.62 19.81 10.04
C TYR A 426 26.32 20.28 9.37
N SER A 427 25.51 21.08 10.06
CA SER A 427 24.27 21.62 9.49
C SER A 427 24.52 22.53 8.31
N ASP A 428 25.61 23.31 8.32
CA ASP A 428 25.98 24.18 7.20
C ASP A 428 26.23 23.36 5.93
N LYS A 429 26.83 22.17 6.06
CA LYS A 429 27.01 21.23 4.95
C LYS A 429 25.73 20.51 4.55
N VAL A 430 24.82 20.22 5.47
CA VAL A 430 23.47 19.75 5.11
C VAL A 430 22.75 20.80 4.25
N VAL A 431 22.75 22.06 4.68
CA VAL A 431 22.13 23.16 3.92
C VAL A 431 22.78 23.30 2.54
N GLU A 432 24.12 23.22 2.45
CA GLU A 432 24.85 23.26 1.18
C GLU A 432 24.41 22.13 0.23
N ALA A 433 24.39 20.87 0.70
CA ALA A 433 24.00 19.71 -0.10
C ALA A 433 22.54 19.81 -0.57
N VAL A 434 21.62 20.11 0.35
CA VAL A 434 20.19 20.26 0.06
C VAL A 434 19.95 21.36 -0.97
N MET A 435 20.53 22.55 -0.77
CA MET A 435 20.34 23.67 -1.68
C MET A 435 20.96 23.42 -3.06
N THR A 436 22.06 22.66 -3.12
CA THR A 436 22.68 22.23 -4.39
C THR A 436 21.74 21.31 -5.17
N ALA A 437 21.20 20.27 -4.52
CA ALA A 437 20.25 19.36 -5.14
C ALA A 437 18.93 20.04 -5.53
N CYS A 438 18.47 21.04 -4.77
CA CYS A 438 17.31 21.86 -5.14
C CYS A 438 17.58 22.79 -6.34
N ALA A 439 18.85 23.05 -6.70
CA ALA A 439 19.24 23.86 -7.85
C ALA A 439 19.40 23.05 -9.15
N PHE A 440 19.30 21.72 -9.08
CA PHE A 440 19.27 20.86 -10.26
C PHE A 440 18.05 21.16 -11.14
N SER A 441 18.12 20.81 -12.43
CA SER A 441 17.00 21.01 -13.36
C SER A 441 15.79 20.14 -13.00
N ASP A 442 16.05 18.96 -12.47
CA ASP A 442 15.10 17.94 -12.01
C ASP A 442 15.83 16.92 -11.12
N TRP A 443 15.12 15.92 -10.61
CA TRP A 443 15.70 14.74 -9.93
C TRP A 443 15.54 13.47 -10.79
N ASN A 444 15.57 13.63 -12.11
CA ASN A 444 15.45 12.58 -13.11
C ASN A 444 14.16 11.72 -13.02
N PRO A 445 12.95 12.29 -13.22
CA PRO A 445 11.69 11.55 -13.15
C PRO A 445 11.54 10.46 -14.23
N TYR A 446 12.45 10.38 -15.20
CA TYR A 446 12.54 9.27 -16.14
C TYR A 446 12.95 7.95 -15.44
N HIS A 447 13.85 8.01 -14.45
CA HIS A 447 14.28 6.88 -13.63
C HIS A 447 13.89 7.14 -12.17
N PHE A 448 12.66 6.76 -11.81
CA PHE A 448 12.01 7.25 -10.59
C PHE A 448 12.66 6.80 -9.27
N LEU A 449 13.53 5.79 -9.28
CA LEU A 449 14.37 5.48 -8.11
C LEU A 449 15.20 6.70 -7.69
N ASP A 450 15.72 7.47 -8.65
CA ASP A 450 16.52 8.67 -8.40
C ASP A 450 15.70 9.71 -7.61
N VAL A 451 14.43 9.87 -8.00
CA VAL A 451 13.48 10.75 -7.32
C VAL A 451 13.19 10.24 -5.91
N GLY A 452 12.99 8.93 -5.73
CA GLY A 452 12.76 8.34 -4.40
C GLY A 452 13.91 8.61 -3.43
N TYR A 453 15.15 8.32 -3.84
CA TYR A 453 16.35 8.61 -3.03
C TYR A 453 16.52 10.09 -2.73
N MET A 454 16.44 10.94 -3.76
CA MET A 454 16.61 12.38 -3.56
C MET A 454 15.50 12.95 -2.66
N SER A 455 14.26 12.46 -2.79
CA SER A 455 13.15 12.89 -1.93
C SER A 455 13.41 12.57 -0.46
N ALA A 456 13.89 11.36 -0.16
CA ALA A 456 14.25 10.97 1.20
C ALA A 456 15.38 11.85 1.76
N ALA A 457 16.42 12.10 0.95
CA ALA A 457 17.57 12.93 1.34
C ALA A 457 17.15 14.36 1.67
N ILE A 458 16.38 14.99 0.79
CA ILE A 458 15.93 16.37 0.97
C ILE A 458 14.92 16.47 2.12
N ALA A 459 14.02 15.50 2.28
CA ALA A 459 13.09 15.46 3.42
C ALA A 459 13.83 15.36 4.76
N LEU A 460 14.81 14.47 4.88
CA LEU A 460 15.63 14.33 6.10
C LEU A 460 16.46 15.58 6.39
N GLY A 461 17.14 16.12 5.38
CA GLY A 461 17.98 17.30 5.55
C GLY A 461 17.16 18.52 5.97
N TYR A 462 16.00 18.70 5.34
CA TYR A 462 15.04 19.75 5.70
C TYR A 462 14.52 19.59 7.12
N ASP A 463 14.11 18.39 7.49
CA ASP A 463 13.53 18.10 8.81
C ASP A 463 14.55 18.26 9.94
N TRP A 464 15.72 17.64 9.80
CA TRP A 464 16.74 17.57 10.85
C TRP A 464 17.49 18.89 11.04
N CYS A 465 17.58 19.71 10.00
CA CYS A 465 18.27 21.01 10.05
C CYS A 465 17.32 22.20 9.79
N TYR A 466 16.00 22.02 10.00
CA TYR A 466 14.97 23.02 9.68
C TYR A 466 15.28 24.43 10.22
N ASP A 467 15.82 24.49 11.44
CA ASP A 467 16.14 25.73 12.15
C ASP A 467 17.35 26.48 11.55
N LYS A 468 18.10 25.84 10.66
CA LYS A 468 19.28 26.40 9.98
C LYS A 468 18.99 26.94 8.59
N PHE A 469 17.86 26.59 7.99
CA PHE A 469 17.42 27.18 6.73
C PHE A 469 16.86 28.59 6.95
N THR A 470 17.16 29.52 6.04
CA THR A 470 16.44 30.79 5.95
C THR A 470 15.01 30.57 5.44
N ALA A 471 14.12 31.56 5.59
CA ALA A 471 12.76 31.46 5.07
C ALA A 471 12.73 31.25 3.53
N ASP A 472 13.64 31.91 2.80
CA ASP A 472 13.75 31.76 1.36
C ASP A 472 14.25 30.37 0.99
N GLN A 473 15.27 29.86 1.69
CA GLN A 473 15.76 28.50 1.46
C GLN A 473 14.68 27.45 1.77
N ARG A 474 13.90 27.63 2.85
CA ARG A 474 12.76 26.73 3.14
C ARG A 474 11.73 26.73 2.01
N THR A 475 11.44 27.90 1.46
CA THR A 475 10.56 28.03 0.30
C THR A 475 11.14 27.32 -0.92
N THR A 476 12.44 27.43 -1.17
CA THR A 476 13.14 26.69 -2.24
C THR A 476 13.01 25.18 -2.07
N VAL A 477 13.30 24.66 -0.87
CA VAL A 477 13.22 23.22 -0.58
C VAL A 477 11.80 22.68 -0.76
N LYS A 478 10.80 23.37 -0.19
CA LYS A 478 9.38 23.01 -0.38
C LYS A 478 9.01 22.96 -1.86
N ASN A 479 9.38 23.99 -2.63
CA ASN A 479 9.06 24.03 -4.05
C ASN A 479 9.78 22.94 -4.85
N ALA A 480 11.01 22.58 -4.49
CA ALA A 480 11.74 21.48 -5.11
C ALA A 480 11.05 20.14 -4.83
N LEU A 481 10.69 19.83 -3.58
CA LEU A 481 9.93 18.63 -3.23
C LEU A 481 8.60 18.54 -4.00
N ILE A 482 7.84 19.64 -4.07
CA ILE A 482 6.58 19.68 -4.84
C ILE A 482 6.82 19.40 -6.32
N ASN A 483 7.77 20.09 -6.95
CA ASN A 483 7.91 20.07 -8.41
C ASN A 483 8.73 18.90 -8.94
N TYR A 484 9.71 18.40 -8.18
CA TYR A 484 10.62 17.35 -8.61
C TYR A 484 10.27 15.97 -8.05
N ALA A 485 9.41 15.89 -7.02
CA ALA A 485 8.95 14.63 -6.45
C ALA A 485 7.44 14.46 -6.43
N LEU A 486 6.69 15.35 -5.77
CA LEU A 486 5.27 15.11 -5.48
C LEU A 486 4.36 15.23 -6.72
N LYS A 487 4.55 16.25 -7.56
CA LYS A 487 3.85 16.30 -8.85
C LYS A 487 4.25 15.12 -9.74
N PRO A 488 5.56 14.78 -9.87
CA PRO A 488 5.95 13.61 -10.63
C PRO A 488 5.37 12.28 -10.15
N VAL A 489 5.33 12.00 -8.85
CA VAL A 489 4.78 10.72 -8.36
C VAL A 489 3.28 10.63 -8.64
N MET A 490 2.54 11.74 -8.58
CA MET A 490 1.13 11.78 -8.97
C MET A 490 0.93 11.47 -10.46
N GLU A 491 1.83 11.90 -11.34
CA GLU A 491 1.79 11.52 -12.75
C GLU A 491 2.05 10.01 -12.97
N ASP A 492 2.87 9.38 -12.11
CA ASP A 492 3.08 7.93 -12.10
C ASP A 492 1.86 7.17 -11.57
N TYR A 493 1.28 7.60 -10.45
CA TYR A 493 0.04 7.01 -9.91
C TYR A 493 -1.17 7.18 -10.84
N ASN A 494 -1.22 8.26 -11.61
CA ASN A 494 -2.26 8.50 -12.60
C ASN A 494 -1.98 7.87 -13.97
N GLU A 495 -0.85 7.16 -14.12
CA GLU A 495 -0.40 6.53 -15.38
C GLU A 495 -0.50 7.49 -16.59
N VAL A 496 -0.10 8.75 -16.40
CA VAL A 496 -0.16 9.80 -17.44
C VAL A 496 0.59 9.33 -18.68
N SER A 497 -0.11 9.23 -19.82
CA SER A 497 0.41 8.57 -21.03
C SER A 497 1.51 9.36 -21.73
N SER A 498 1.53 10.68 -21.60
CA SER A 498 2.56 11.55 -22.18
C SER A 498 3.89 11.50 -21.44
N ARG A 499 3.93 10.94 -20.22
CA ARG A 499 5.12 10.89 -19.40
C ARG A 499 6.03 9.75 -19.81
N SER A 500 7.27 10.10 -20.16
CA SER A 500 8.34 9.15 -20.44
C SER A 500 8.86 8.52 -19.14
N ARG A 501 8.96 7.20 -19.11
CA ARG A 501 9.41 6.42 -17.94
C ARG A 501 10.34 5.32 -18.40
N SER A 502 11.40 5.06 -17.66
CA SER A 502 12.26 3.88 -17.83
C SER A 502 11.55 2.60 -17.37
N TYR A 503 10.71 2.71 -16.33
CA TYR A 503 9.98 1.59 -15.76
C TYR A 503 8.63 2.03 -15.18
N LYS A 504 7.58 1.19 -15.33
CA LYS A 504 6.22 1.46 -14.83
C LYS A 504 6.02 0.87 -13.42
N TRP A 505 6.86 1.30 -12.49
CA TRP A 505 6.93 0.75 -11.12
C TRP A 505 5.61 0.83 -10.34
N SER A 506 4.76 1.83 -10.62
CA SER A 506 3.49 2.06 -9.92
C SER A 506 2.27 1.51 -10.67
N SER A 507 2.46 0.64 -11.67
CA SER A 507 1.36 0.21 -12.53
C SER A 507 0.22 -0.44 -11.74
N LYS A 508 -1.00 -0.17 -12.17
CA LYS A 508 -2.23 -0.76 -11.60
C LYS A 508 -2.66 -2.04 -12.32
N SER A 509 -1.89 -2.49 -13.31
CA SER A 509 -2.17 -3.72 -14.04
C SER A 509 -2.12 -4.94 -13.11
N ALA A 510 -3.04 -5.88 -13.30
CA ALA A 510 -3.04 -7.15 -12.58
C ALA A 510 -1.81 -8.02 -12.86
N ASP A 511 -1.09 -7.76 -13.96
CA ASP A 511 0.14 -8.46 -14.33
C ASP A 511 1.40 -7.69 -13.88
N ALA A 512 1.24 -6.56 -13.18
CA ALA A 512 2.37 -5.82 -12.62
C ALA A 512 3.00 -6.62 -11.47
N TYR A 513 4.34 -6.68 -11.45
CA TYR A 513 5.10 -7.28 -10.37
C TYR A 513 5.51 -6.19 -9.37
N PRO A 514 4.98 -6.18 -8.13
CA PRO A 514 5.42 -5.28 -7.09
C PRO A 514 6.85 -5.63 -6.68
N ASN A 515 7.79 -4.70 -6.86
CA ASN A 515 9.20 -4.91 -6.56
C ASN A 515 9.78 -3.78 -5.71
N ASN A 516 11.10 -3.85 -5.46
CA ASN A 516 11.83 -2.88 -4.64
C ASN A 516 11.55 -1.41 -5.02
N TRP A 517 11.29 -1.09 -6.29
CA TRP A 517 11.01 0.30 -6.71
C TRP A 517 9.83 0.90 -5.95
N ILE A 518 8.82 0.10 -5.59
CA ILE A 518 7.70 0.59 -4.79
C ILE A 518 8.20 1.09 -3.43
N ALA A 519 9.06 0.35 -2.72
CA ALA A 519 9.59 0.80 -1.42
C ALA A 519 10.32 2.15 -1.56
N ILE A 520 11.26 2.25 -2.51
CA ILE A 520 12.08 3.45 -2.68
C ILE A 520 11.23 4.65 -3.12
N CYS A 521 10.45 4.48 -4.17
CA CYS A 521 9.68 5.56 -4.78
C CYS A 521 8.56 6.06 -3.87
N THR A 522 7.82 5.15 -3.24
CA THR A 522 6.76 5.54 -2.29
C THR A 522 7.35 6.07 -0.98
N GLY A 523 8.38 5.42 -0.43
CA GLY A 523 8.97 5.82 0.83
C GLY A 523 9.58 7.21 0.79
N GLY A 524 10.38 7.51 -0.23
CA GLY A 524 10.96 8.84 -0.39
C GLY A 524 9.91 9.94 -0.57
N THR A 525 8.84 9.67 -1.35
CA THR A 525 7.77 10.65 -1.58
C THR A 525 6.82 10.80 -0.40
N ILE A 526 6.61 9.75 0.40
CA ILE A 526 5.91 9.83 1.69
C ILE A 526 6.72 10.68 2.66
N MET A 527 8.03 10.43 2.81
CA MET A 527 8.89 11.26 3.66
C MET A 527 8.86 12.73 3.26
N ALA A 528 8.86 13.02 1.95
CA ALA A 528 8.69 14.38 1.43
C ALA A 528 7.37 15.02 1.92
N VAL A 529 6.24 14.31 1.84
CA VAL A 529 4.96 14.80 2.39
C VAL A 529 5.02 14.98 3.90
N LEU A 530 5.62 14.04 4.64
CA LEU A 530 5.73 14.16 6.10
C LEU A 530 6.57 15.36 6.55
N ALA A 531 7.55 15.77 5.73
CA ALA A 531 8.40 16.92 6.00
C ALA A 531 7.72 18.28 5.76
N ILE A 532 6.83 18.40 4.77
CA ILE A 532 6.25 19.71 4.35
C ILE A 532 4.72 19.77 4.37
N GLY A 533 4.03 18.65 4.55
CA GLY A 533 2.59 18.50 4.28
C GLY A 533 1.68 19.31 5.20
N ASP A 534 2.20 19.81 6.31
CA ASP A 534 1.50 20.73 7.20
C ASP A 534 1.67 22.22 6.85
N GLU A 535 2.56 22.54 5.91
CA GLU A 535 2.78 23.89 5.40
C GLU A 535 1.76 24.32 4.33
N ASP A 536 1.82 25.60 3.94
CA ASP A 536 1.15 26.09 2.73
C ASP A 536 1.90 25.59 1.48
N LEU A 537 1.27 24.67 0.74
CA LEU A 537 1.77 24.05 -0.50
C LEU A 537 1.29 24.78 -1.76
N GLY A 538 0.68 25.96 -1.61
CA GLY A 538 0.13 26.74 -2.71
C GLY A 538 -0.96 25.98 -3.46
N SER A 539 -0.78 25.79 -4.77
CA SER A 539 -1.77 25.12 -5.61
C SER A 539 -1.68 23.59 -5.60
N PHE A 540 -0.73 23.00 -4.88
CA PHE A 540 -0.58 21.54 -4.82
C PHE A 540 -1.45 20.98 -3.69
N THR A 541 -2.53 20.28 -4.06
CA THR A 541 -3.54 19.76 -3.12
C THR A 541 -3.45 18.25 -2.89
N ASP A 542 -2.58 17.55 -3.61
CA ASP A 542 -2.54 16.08 -3.63
C ASP A 542 -1.60 15.47 -2.58
N ALA A 543 -1.12 16.23 -1.60
CA ALA A 543 -0.14 15.75 -0.62
C ALA A 543 -0.66 14.52 0.17
N GLY A 544 -1.91 14.55 0.64
CA GLY A 544 -2.54 13.39 1.28
C GLY A 544 -2.69 12.22 0.30
N THR A 545 -3.03 12.51 -0.96
CA THR A 545 -3.21 11.50 -2.01
C THR A 545 -1.90 10.76 -2.29
N VAL A 546 -0.76 11.48 -2.33
CA VAL A 546 0.58 10.88 -2.48
C VAL A 546 0.81 9.81 -1.41
N VAL A 547 0.47 10.10 -0.16
CA VAL A 547 0.62 9.16 0.95
C VAL A 547 -0.35 7.99 0.79
N THR A 548 -1.63 8.24 0.56
CA THR A 548 -2.63 7.16 0.49
C THR A 548 -2.44 6.22 -0.71
N GLU A 549 -2.04 6.74 -1.88
CA GLU A 549 -1.71 5.91 -3.04
C GLU A 549 -0.37 5.18 -2.84
N GLY A 550 0.62 5.85 -2.24
CA GLY A 550 1.88 5.23 -1.85
C GLY A 550 1.66 4.05 -0.91
N MET A 551 0.82 4.20 0.12
CA MET A 551 0.42 3.12 1.02
C MET A 551 -0.24 1.95 0.29
N LYS A 552 -1.10 2.20 -0.71
CA LYS A 552 -1.72 1.13 -1.50
C LYS A 552 -0.66 0.32 -2.25
N ARG A 553 0.27 1.00 -2.92
CA ARG A 553 1.38 0.34 -3.64
C ARG A 553 2.30 -0.40 -2.67
N PHE A 554 2.61 0.22 -1.54
CA PHE A 554 3.43 -0.39 -0.49
C PHE A 554 2.82 -1.70 0.01
N LYS A 555 1.50 -1.75 0.23
CA LYS A 555 0.81 -3.00 0.59
C LYS A 555 0.97 -4.07 -0.49
N ASP A 556 0.90 -3.69 -1.77
CA ASP A 556 1.17 -4.63 -2.88
C ASP A 556 2.60 -5.23 -2.79
N LEU A 557 3.59 -4.43 -2.39
CA LEU A 557 4.96 -4.90 -2.13
C LEU A 557 5.07 -5.74 -0.84
N ALA A 558 4.44 -5.31 0.25
CA ALA A 558 4.48 -6.01 1.52
C ALA A 558 3.84 -7.40 1.44
N ASP A 559 2.87 -7.58 0.55
CA ASP A 559 2.23 -8.87 0.26
C ASP A 559 3.19 -9.85 -0.46
N THR A 560 4.27 -9.38 -1.13
CA THR A 560 5.18 -10.28 -1.86
C THR A 560 6.10 -11.10 -0.96
N TYR A 561 6.23 -10.70 0.30
CA TYR A 561 6.96 -11.47 1.32
C TYR A 561 6.17 -12.68 1.83
N LEU A 562 4.88 -12.80 1.50
CA LEU A 562 4.07 -13.92 1.96
C LEU A 562 4.32 -15.21 1.16
N PRO A 563 4.08 -16.38 1.78
CA PRO A 563 3.79 -16.57 3.21
C PRO A 563 5.07 -16.69 4.07
N ASP A 564 6.17 -17.15 3.49
CA ASP A 564 7.34 -17.63 4.23
C ASP A 564 8.44 -16.56 4.43
N GLY A 565 8.19 -15.33 4.01
CA GLY A 565 9.12 -14.20 4.17
C GLY A 565 10.09 -14.02 3.01
N GLY A 566 10.08 -14.92 2.02
CA GLY A 566 11.03 -14.91 0.91
C GLY A 566 10.84 -13.71 -0.02
N PHE A 567 11.94 -13.13 -0.50
CA PHE A 567 11.92 -12.06 -1.49
C PHE A 567 12.49 -12.53 -2.81
N LEU A 568 11.68 -12.45 -3.86
CA LEU A 568 11.97 -13.07 -5.15
C LEU A 568 13.20 -12.48 -5.83
N ASP A 569 13.49 -11.19 -5.61
CA ASP A 569 14.62 -10.48 -6.23
C ASP A 569 15.97 -10.79 -5.54
N GLY A 570 15.97 -11.62 -4.50
CA GLY A 570 17.18 -12.03 -3.78
C GLY A 570 17.52 -11.17 -2.55
N PRO A 571 18.53 -11.59 -1.76
CA PRO A 571 18.82 -10.97 -0.45
C PRO A 571 19.36 -9.53 -0.54
N ASP A 572 20.06 -9.14 -1.63
CA ASP A 572 20.51 -7.76 -1.81
C ASP A 572 19.33 -6.81 -2.06
N TYR A 573 18.44 -7.21 -2.97
CA TYR A 573 17.24 -6.42 -3.24
C TYR A 573 16.25 -6.45 -2.07
N TRP A 574 16.28 -7.49 -1.25
CA TRP A 574 15.61 -7.50 0.04
C TRP A 574 16.12 -6.36 0.91
N GLU A 575 17.44 -6.23 1.13
CA GLU A 575 18.00 -5.15 1.96
C GLU A 575 17.68 -3.78 1.36
N PHE A 576 17.80 -3.65 0.04
CA PHE A 576 17.50 -2.43 -0.70
C PHE A 576 16.04 -1.98 -0.53
N ALA A 577 15.09 -2.90 -0.63
CA ALA A 577 13.67 -2.61 -0.38
C ALA A 577 13.41 -2.35 1.11
N MET A 578 14.00 -3.17 1.98
CA MET A 578 13.73 -3.14 3.41
C MET A 578 14.21 -1.85 4.06
N ASN A 579 15.32 -1.28 3.57
CA ASN A 579 15.80 0.03 4.03
C ASN A 579 14.75 1.14 3.88
N PHE A 580 14.15 1.26 2.69
CA PHE A 580 13.09 2.27 2.47
C PHE A 580 11.76 1.89 3.13
N ILE A 581 11.50 0.61 3.35
CA ILE A 581 10.38 0.17 4.20
C ILE A 581 10.58 0.66 5.63
N GLY A 582 11.78 0.50 6.19
CA GLY A 582 12.16 1.03 7.49
C GLY A 582 12.02 2.55 7.57
N TYR A 583 12.42 3.27 6.51
CA TYR A 583 12.23 4.73 6.45
C TYR A 583 10.77 5.13 6.44
N THR A 584 9.96 4.46 5.63
CA THR A 584 8.53 4.74 5.51
C THR A 584 7.84 4.50 6.85
N VAL A 585 8.00 3.30 7.43
CA VAL A 585 7.35 2.93 8.69
C VAL A 585 7.86 3.80 9.84
N GLY A 586 9.18 3.96 9.98
CA GLY A 586 9.79 4.74 11.05
C GLY A 586 9.33 6.20 11.04
N THR A 587 9.35 6.85 9.88
CA THR A 587 8.94 8.26 9.77
C THR A 587 7.44 8.47 9.88
N MET A 588 6.60 7.57 9.34
CA MET A 588 5.15 7.65 9.53
C MET A 588 4.79 7.50 11.00
N ARG A 589 5.39 6.54 11.72
CA ARG A 589 5.11 6.34 13.15
C ARG A 589 5.47 7.56 13.99
N THR A 590 6.58 8.24 13.72
CA THR A 590 6.94 9.43 14.49
C THR A 590 6.15 10.67 14.08
N ALA A 591 5.97 10.90 12.77
CA ALA A 591 5.28 12.09 12.27
C ALA A 591 3.75 12.01 12.39
N LEU A 592 3.15 10.83 12.24
CA LEU A 592 1.70 10.59 12.26
C LEU A 592 1.22 9.81 13.48
N GLY A 593 2.13 9.27 14.32
CA GLY A 593 1.76 8.42 15.45
C GLY A 593 1.27 7.03 15.02
N THR A 594 1.28 6.74 13.72
CA THR A 594 0.79 5.51 13.11
C THR A 594 1.42 5.36 11.73
N ASP A 595 1.60 4.13 11.28
CA ASP A 595 1.87 3.78 9.89
C ASP A 595 0.61 3.24 9.20
N TYR A 596 -0.57 3.41 9.83
CA TYR A 596 -1.86 2.89 9.37
C TYR A 596 -1.81 1.39 9.04
N GLY A 597 -1.07 0.64 9.86
CA GLY A 597 -0.96 -0.81 9.75
C GLY A 597 -0.05 -1.29 8.63
N LEU A 598 0.73 -0.43 7.95
CA LEU A 598 1.66 -0.88 6.91
C LEU A 598 2.63 -1.97 7.41
N SER A 599 3.11 -1.85 8.65
CA SER A 599 3.96 -2.87 9.28
C SER A 599 3.23 -4.12 9.77
N ASP A 600 1.89 -4.16 9.70
CA ASP A 600 1.09 -5.32 10.12
C ASP A 600 1.13 -6.47 9.07
N SER A 601 1.85 -6.31 7.95
CA SER A 601 1.99 -7.40 6.97
C SER A 601 2.58 -8.65 7.66
N PRO A 602 1.92 -9.81 7.56
CA PRO A 602 2.42 -11.04 8.17
C PRO A 602 3.76 -11.47 7.57
N GLY A 603 4.02 -11.10 6.30
CA GLY A 603 5.30 -11.34 5.64
C GLY A 603 6.45 -10.63 6.33
N PHE A 604 6.23 -9.49 6.99
CA PHE A 604 7.28 -8.80 7.74
C PHE A 604 7.68 -9.51 9.03
N ASN A 605 6.84 -10.36 9.60
CA ASN A 605 7.24 -11.20 10.74
C ASN A 605 8.14 -12.36 10.31
N THR A 606 7.97 -12.90 9.10
CA THR A 606 8.73 -14.06 8.60
C THR A 606 9.93 -13.68 7.73
N THR A 607 9.94 -12.49 7.14
CA THR A 607 10.98 -12.11 6.17
C THR A 607 12.38 -11.97 6.76
N PHE A 608 12.49 -11.53 8.01
CA PHE A 608 13.78 -11.46 8.71
C PHE A 608 14.31 -12.86 9.06
N ASP A 609 13.42 -13.82 9.33
CA ASP A 609 13.81 -15.22 9.54
C ASP A 609 14.34 -15.82 8.24
N TRP A 610 13.68 -15.54 7.10
CA TRP A 610 14.16 -15.94 5.78
C TRP A 610 15.54 -15.34 5.47
N GLN A 611 15.71 -14.02 5.67
CA GLN A 611 16.97 -13.34 5.42
C GLN A 611 18.10 -13.92 6.28
N ALA A 612 17.85 -14.18 7.56
CA ALA A 612 18.84 -14.79 8.45
C ALA A 612 19.18 -16.25 8.07
N GLN A 613 18.22 -17.00 7.50
CA GLN A 613 18.40 -18.39 7.09
C GLN A 613 19.09 -18.55 5.73
N ILE A 614 18.97 -17.53 4.86
CA ILE A 614 19.61 -17.53 3.55
C ILE A 614 21.06 -17.02 3.62
N GLU A 615 21.59 -16.79 4.81
CA GLU A 615 22.99 -16.50 5.06
C GLU A 615 23.73 -17.68 5.68
N GLY A 616 24.92 -17.96 5.14
CA GLY A 616 25.85 -18.95 5.66
C GLY A 616 27.13 -18.32 6.19
N SER A 617 28.12 -19.16 6.52
CA SER A 617 29.42 -18.69 7.06
C SER A 617 30.30 -17.92 6.06
N MET A 618 29.84 -17.70 4.84
CA MET A 618 30.57 -17.05 3.75
C MET A 618 29.77 -15.91 3.08
N GLY A 619 28.64 -15.50 3.67
CA GLY A 619 27.69 -14.56 3.08
C GLY A 619 26.36 -15.21 2.73
N ALA A 620 25.50 -14.46 2.05
CA ALA A 620 24.21 -14.90 1.54
C ALA A 620 24.38 -15.99 0.47
N PHE A 621 23.42 -16.93 0.43
CA PHE A 621 23.19 -17.77 -0.73
C PHE A 621 22.65 -16.87 -1.85
N ASN A 622 23.56 -16.30 -2.62
CA ASN A 622 23.26 -15.32 -3.64
C ASN A 622 22.62 -15.98 -4.87
N PHE A 623 21.37 -15.64 -5.13
CA PHE A 623 20.65 -15.96 -6.36
C PHE A 623 20.07 -14.67 -6.93
N ASP A 624 19.73 -14.71 -8.23
CA ASP A 624 19.43 -13.50 -9.00
C ASP A 624 20.59 -12.47 -8.97
N SER A 625 20.27 -11.19 -9.08
CA SER A 625 21.18 -10.07 -9.15
C SER A 625 21.66 -9.69 -7.75
N CYS A 626 22.49 -10.56 -7.18
CA CYS A 626 22.98 -10.46 -5.80
C CYS A 626 24.48 -10.82 -5.71
N ASP A 627 25.24 -9.95 -5.05
CA ASP A 627 26.65 -10.16 -4.74
C ASP A 627 26.81 -11.09 -3.51
N PRO A 628 27.95 -11.78 -3.37
CA PRO A 628 28.23 -12.61 -2.20
C PRO A 628 28.55 -11.72 -0.98
N MET A 629 27.52 -11.15 -0.35
CA MET A 629 27.62 -10.27 0.81
C MET A 629 26.87 -10.78 2.03
N TYR A 630 27.10 -10.14 3.18
CA TYR A 630 26.24 -10.27 4.35
C TYR A 630 25.31 -9.08 4.39
N VAL A 631 24.01 -9.31 4.54
CA VAL A 631 23.04 -8.22 4.65
C VAL A 631 23.23 -7.53 6.00
N ASN A 632 23.39 -6.21 5.94
CA ASN A 632 23.76 -5.39 7.08
C ASN A 632 22.60 -4.47 7.51
N SER A 633 21.40 -5.03 7.54
CA SER A 633 20.15 -4.29 7.75
C SER A 633 19.91 -3.88 9.22
N PRO A 634 19.84 -2.58 9.55
CA PRO A 634 19.36 -2.11 10.86
C PRO A 634 17.86 -2.37 11.09
N GLU A 635 17.10 -2.68 10.04
CA GLU A 635 15.65 -2.91 10.10
C GLU A 635 15.27 -4.13 10.94
N PHE A 636 16.20 -5.08 11.17
CA PHE A 636 16.05 -6.13 12.18
C PHE A 636 15.74 -5.59 13.58
N ILE A 637 16.27 -4.42 13.96
CA ILE A 637 15.96 -3.79 15.25
C ILE A 637 14.54 -3.22 15.22
N LEU A 638 14.21 -2.43 14.20
CA LEU A 638 12.90 -1.80 14.06
C LEU A 638 11.79 -2.85 14.06
N PHE A 639 11.88 -3.85 13.18
CA PHE A 639 10.87 -4.90 13.10
C PHE A 639 10.92 -5.87 14.27
N GLY A 640 12.09 -6.08 14.89
CA GLY A 640 12.19 -6.79 16.16
C GLY A 640 11.38 -6.12 17.27
N GLU A 641 11.44 -4.79 17.38
CA GLU A 641 10.61 -4.03 18.33
C GLU A 641 9.12 -4.06 17.94
N LEU A 642 8.79 -3.89 16.65
CA LEU A 642 7.39 -3.87 16.18
C LEU A 642 6.70 -5.23 16.33
N THR A 643 7.45 -6.33 16.23
CA THR A 643 6.91 -7.69 16.29
C THR A 643 7.14 -8.39 17.63
N ASP A 644 7.71 -7.69 18.63
CA ASP A 644 8.07 -8.26 19.95
C ASP A 644 9.00 -9.49 19.82
N ARG A 645 9.99 -9.39 18.92
CA ARG A 645 10.96 -10.43 18.57
C ARG A 645 12.38 -10.04 18.99
N ASP A 646 12.70 -10.29 20.26
CA ASP A 646 14.05 -10.10 20.82
C ASP A 646 15.14 -10.85 20.05
N ASP A 647 14.80 -11.98 19.42
CA ASP A 647 15.75 -12.76 18.63
C ASP A 647 16.21 -12.04 17.36
N LEU A 648 15.36 -11.21 16.73
CA LEU A 648 15.76 -10.37 15.59
C LEU A 648 16.71 -9.24 16.04
N ILE A 649 16.40 -8.60 17.17
CA ILE A 649 17.26 -7.58 17.77
C ILE A 649 18.63 -8.19 18.13
N ASN A 650 18.62 -9.35 18.78
CA ASN A 650 19.83 -10.08 19.14
C ASN A 650 20.62 -10.56 17.91
N HIS A 651 19.94 -11.00 16.85
CA HIS A 651 20.59 -11.34 15.58
C HIS A 651 21.39 -10.15 15.06
N ARG A 652 20.76 -8.96 15.00
CA ARG A 652 21.43 -7.73 14.57
C ARG A 652 22.61 -7.33 15.46
N VAL A 653 22.43 -7.33 16.78
CA VAL A 653 23.48 -6.97 17.73
C VAL A 653 24.67 -7.94 17.62
N ASN A 654 24.40 -9.24 17.52
CA ASN A 654 25.45 -10.25 17.35
C ASN A 654 26.17 -10.12 16.01
N HIS A 655 25.43 -9.85 14.93
CA HIS A 655 26.00 -9.55 13.62
C HIS A 655 26.98 -8.37 13.73
N GLN A 656 26.56 -7.25 14.30
CA GLN A 656 27.43 -6.08 14.51
C GLN A 656 28.67 -6.37 15.37
N LEU A 657 28.52 -7.13 16.46
CA LEU A 657 29.64 -7.53 17.32
C LEU A 657 30.62 -8.49 16.64
N PHE A 658 30.14 -9.34 15.73
CA PHE A 658 30.98 -10.26 14.98
C PHE A 658 31.86 -9.49 13.97
N TYR A 659 31.27 -8.60 13.16
CA TYR A 659 32.01 -7.86 12.12
C TYR A 659 32.89 -6.72 12.66
N THR A 660 32.55 -6.14 13.80
CA THR A 660 33.44 -5.17 14.46
C THR A 660 34.71 -5.82 15.04
N ASN A 661 34.66 -7.13 15.33
CA ASN A 661 35.81 -7.88 15.86
C ASN A 661 36.61 -8.63 14.79
N THR A 662 36.04 -8.89 13.62
CA THR A 662 36.76 -9.42 12.45
C THR A 662 37.08 -8.28 11.50
N ALA A 663 38.25 -7.65 11.67
CA ALA A 663 38.72 -6.61 10.77
C ALA A 663 38.70 -7.09 9.30
N SER A 664 37.71 -6.63 8.54
CA SER A 664 37.84 -6.49 7.09
C SER A 664 37.32 -5.10 6.70
N PRO A 665 38.24 -4.14 6.45
CA PRO A 665 37.89 -2.78 6.09
C PRO A 665 37.72 -2.71 4.58
N THR A 666 36.55 -3.05 4.06
CA THR A 666 36.14 -2.68 2.70
C THR A 666 34.62 -2.76 2.60
N PHE A 667 33.97 -1.61 2.78
CA PHE A 667 32.84 -1.17 1.96
C PHE A 667 33.00 0.35 1.80
#